data_AF-A0A9P6B271-F1
#
_entry.id   AF-A0A9P6B271-F1
#
_cell.length_a   1.000
_cell.length_b   1.000
_cell.length_c   1.000
_cell.angle_alpha   90.00
_cell.angle_beta   90.00
_cell.angle_gamma   90.00
#
_symmetry.space_group_name_H-M   'P 1'
#
loop_
_entity.id
_entity.type
_entity.pdbx_description
1 polymer ?
#
loop_
_entity_poly.entity_id
_entity_poly.type
_entity_poly.pdbx_seq_one_letter_code
_entity_poly.pdbx_strand_id
1 'polypeptide(L)'
;MSIALSSAAPGDCVASSASEIIESLAVRHSNGIYLYDTALQHGVGALAKLWKQKHTEAPQVVEAQTRAGAGLSLVGRLSEGTSVEGSRLSFILTAFTTPDGLAEMLPALSTLPPATTTSRVVVGVPAVSAVGDSFALSPTLAPVVSMLPTFSEHWVVIASATPQESADMASIAYATTGSHVIHFFDHFAGARELRKLTYPSIPDTISPSVSIQKAMQDGGYALFQYFGPDNATDVVVAINGPFSQTIKTGLAHSQSTGIILVRVLRPWDNSMFHAVLPTSAERVHVFDDVANTYTEGPLYRDVLQSFLFYPRGKGIRSFPSVKSLRVTPELLQRYLENPSLLDAYVSKSIPNVHYQLPGTISGLKKLAFYSSPSVALDGLPLQIVQPFLDSKSITTRLLSTTDTISKLGGVSFTRVVLESTPSQVNTPIDILLPIGDQGPQNPASLADFTGVLDPVLLKTQNIFRTARPGSPVLIYTSWTPEELVSNLPTATKALALQRDLRIFTFDPSRIPTLLDNPSSVIQKALAHTAFLRLYIGADANEDVLGKVSKALLGSEVEDTPIETIVERACSGLIRIPLPEVEDPTSGKTGKATPKEQESIPLQSFQFNTVSLRGSDKDAAEARYSSPTTSAWYEAAKHVMFKEAFSPAPLDPAAEEPPNLSALRPELSTKTYLVMCTVNKRLTPKSYNRNVFHMEFDTTGTGLTYRLGEALGVHGWNDTEEVLEFCGRYGANPDDLISVPLPSSSRSAPQRVTRTVFQVLQQQLDIFGKPSKSFFDRLATFAKDRREEMALQFIASPEGAHTLKKLNEVDTVSYADVLWKYPSARPRIEELVMIVEEIKERHYSIASAQSVVGDRVDLLVVTVDWVTPDGTIKYGQCTRYLADLKPGCQVTVSIKPSVMKLPPSDLQPIIMAGLGTGAAPFRAFLQHRLQVIQRGKSVGPMLYYFGSRHRSQEYLYGEEIEAYMKDGVITHAGLAFSRDASSKVYIQHKMREDGQLLANLISGEGNTPEKSGVFYLCGPTWPVPDVYNALVDALSQYKGWEKEHAGEYIEGLKEKERYVLEVY
;
A
#
# COMPACT_ATOMS: atom_id res chain seq x y z
N MET A 1 20.85 -4.63 7.81
CA MET A 1 20.80 -5.74 8.78
C MET A 1 20.92 -7.13 8.16
N SER A 2 20.20 -7.48 7.07
CA SER A 2 20.32 -8.84 6.48
C SER A 2 21.73 -9.23 6.00
N ILE A 3 22.59 -8.26 5.69
CA ILE A 3 23.99 -8.46 5.27
C ILE A 3 24.88 -8.88 6.46
N ALA A 4 24.57 -8.44 7.68
CA ALA A 4 25.36 -8.78 8.87
C ALA A 4 25.19 -10.26 9.27
N LEU A 5 23.98 -10.80 9.10
CA LEU A 5 23.68 -12.20 9.38
C LEU A 5 24.23 -13.16 8.33
N SER A 6 24.52 -12.74 7.10
CA SER A 6 25.14 -13.62 6.10
C SER A 6 26.61 -13.96 6.41
N SER A 7 27.29 -13.10 7.17
CA SER A 7 28.70 -13.28 7.55
C SER A 7 28.92 -13.63 9.02
N ALA A 8 27.87 -13.70 9.84
CA ALA A 8 27.98 -13.95 11.27
C ALA A 8 28.52 -15.37 11.55
N ALA A 9 29.57 -15.45 12.37
CA ALA A 9 30.15 -16.68 12.88
C ALA A 9 29.64 -16.98 14.30
N PRO A 10 29.71 -18.24 14.76
CA PRO A 10 29.41 -18.60 16.13
C PRO A 10 30.19 -17.75 17.15
N GLY A 11 29.48 -17.18 18.13
CA GLY A 11 30.06 -16.30 19.16
C GLY A 11 30.09 -14.82 18.79
N ASP A 12 29.79 -14.44 17.53
CA ASP A 12 29.70 -13.04 17.13
C ASP A 12 28.53 -12.34 17.82
N CYS A 13 28.74 -11.09 18.24
CA CYS A 13 27.66 -10.25 18.75
C CYS A 13 27.00 -9.49 17.59
N VAL A 14 25.76 -9.86 17.26
CA VAL A 14 24.99 -9.30 16.15
C VAL A 14 23.81 -8.45 16.64
N ALA A 15 23.58 -7.30 16.01
CA ALA A 15 22.39 -6.48 16.23
C ALA A 15 21.25 -7.00 15.34
N SER A 16 20.37 -7.82 15.90
CA SER A 16 19.29 -8.49 15.16
C SER A 16 18.18 -8.93 16.13
N SER A 17 17.05 -9.37 15.58
CA SER A 17 16.00 -10.04 16.34
C SER A 17 16.29 -11.55 16.43
N ALA A 18 15.77 -12.23 17.46
CA ALA A 18 15.97 -13.68 17.55
C ALA A 18 15.26 -14.41 16.40
N SER A 19 14.11 -13.93 15.94
CA SER A 19 13.38 -14.52 14.80
C SER A 19 14.22 -14.53 13.52
N GLU A 20 14.97 -13.46 13.25
CA GLU A 20 15.91 -13.41 12.11
C GLU A 20 17.07 -14.40 12.27
N ILE A 21 17.59 -14.59 13.49
CA ILE A 21 18.63 -15.59 13.77
C ILE A 21 18.08 -17.01 13.58
N ILE A 22 16.87 -17.30 14.07
CA ILE A 22 16.20 -18.59 13.90
C ILE A 22 16.04 -18.92 12.41
N GLU A 23 15.58 -17.95 11.60
CA GLU A 23 15.51 -18.11 10.15
C GLU A 23 16.90 -18.31 9.52
N SER A 24 17.92 -17.58 9.98
CA SER A 24 19.29 -17.75 9.49
C SER A 24 19.84 -19.16 9.76
N LEU A 25 19.61 -19.69 10.96
CA LEU A 25 19.97 -21.07 11.32
C LEU A 25 19.21 -22.08 10.44
N ALA A 26 17.92 -21.86 10.22
CA ALA A 26 17.13 -22.70 9.32
C ALA A 26 17.69 -22.72 7.89
N VAL A 27 18.10 -21.57 7.35
CA VAL A 27 18.68 -21.47 6.01
C VAL A 27 20.06 -22.15 5.93
N ARG A 28 20.86 -22.09 6.99
CA ARG A 28 22.21 -22.70 7.03
C ARG A 28 22.20 -24.21 7.26
N HIS A 29 21.23 -24.73 8.02
CA HIS A 29 21.26 -26.11 8.51
C HIS A 29 20.15 -27.01 7.97
N SER A 30 19.30 -26.53 7.05
CA SER A 30 18.23 -27.33 6.44
C SER A 30 18.49 -27.62 4.97
N ASN A 31 17.94 -28.73 4.49
CA ASN A 31 17.94 -29.10 3.07
C ASN A 31 16.70 -28.52 2.36
N GLY A 32 15.61 -28.29 3.10
CA GLY A 32 14.39 -27.67 2.61
C GLY A 32 13.65 -26.94 3.74
N ILE A 33 13.00 -25.83 3.41
CA ILE A 33 12.25 -24.98 4.32
C ILE A 33 10.82 -24.86 3.82
N TYR A 34 9.85 -25.23 4.66
CA TYR A 34 8.43 -25.11 4.39
C TYR A 34 7.87 -23.93 5.18
N LEU A 35 7.32 -22.96 4.46
CA LEU A 35 6.73 -21.75 5.03
C LEU A 35 5.22 -21.83 4.89
N TYR A 36 4.53 -22.06 6.02
CA TYR A 36 3.08 -22.03 6.03
C TYR A 36 2.58 -20.57 6.07
N ASP A 37 1.48 -20.31 5.37
CA ASP A 37 0.84 -18.99 5.28
C ASP A 37 0.59 -18.33 6.65
N THR A 38 0.23 -19.10 7.68
CA THR A 38 0.07 -18.59 9.06
C THR A 38 1.35 -17.99 9.62
N ALA A 39 2.51 -18.64 9.47
CA ALA A 39 3.79 -18.07 9.89
C ALA A 39 4.19 -16.86 9.05
N LEU A 40 3.93 -16.89 7.74
CA LEU A 40 4.21 -15.78 6.82
C LEU A 40 3.40 -14.53 7.16
N GLN A 41 2.13 -14.68 7.54
CA GLN A 41 1.26 -13.59 8.00
C GLN A 41 1.81 -12.90 9.26
N HIS A 42 2.52 -13.64 10.11
CA HIS A 42 3.22 -13.10 11.28
C HIS A 42 4.69 -12.74 10.99
N GLY A 43 5.08 -12.61 9.72
CA GLY A 43 6.39 -12.10 9.33
C GLY A 43 7.57 -13.05 9.53
N VAL A 44 7.32 -14.35 9.75
CA VAL A 44 8.37 -15.38 9.80
C VAL A 44 8.50 -16.06 8.44
N GLY A 45 9.73 -16.19 7.94
CA GLY A 45 10.05 -16.79 6.63
C GLY A 45 10.46 -15.76 5.57
N ALA A 46 10.36 -14.47 5.90
CA ALA A 46 10.77 -13.34 5.07
C ALA A 46 12.25 -13.43 4.64
N LEU A 47 13.12 -13.73 5.60
CA LEU A 47 14.56 -13.77 5.40
C LEU A 47 14.95 -15.01 4.61
N ALA A 48 14.33 -16.15 4.89
CA ALA A 48 14.52 -17.38 4.12
C ALA A 48 14.19 -17.19 2.62
N LYS A 49 13.08 -16.52 2.30
CA LYS A 49 12.72 -16.18 0.91
C LYS A 49 13.76 -15.27 0.25
N LEU A 50 14.16 -14.21 0.95
CA LEU A 50 15.12 -13.23 0.42
C LEU A 50 16.49 -13.86 0.16
N TRP A 51 16.94 -14.78 1.02
CA TRP A 51 18.20 -15.49 0.82
C TRP A 51 18.14 -16.45 -0.36
N LYS A 52 17.02 -17.14 -0.58
CA LYS A 52 16.83 -18.01 -1.76
C LYS A 52 16.88 -17.23 -3.07
N GLN A 53 16.36 -16.00 -3.09
CA GLN A 53 16.45 -15.12 -4.27
C GLN A 53 17.88 -14.67 -4.55
N LYS A 54 18.70 -14.45 -3.50
CA LYS A 54 20.07 -13.92 -3.63
C LYS A 54 21.15 -14.99 -3.83
N HIS A 55 20.94 -16.22 -3.36
CA HIS A 55 21.96 -17.29 -3.41
C HIS A 55 21.39 -18.58 -4.00
N THR A 56 21.99 -19.06 -5.09
CA THR A 56 21.60 -20.31 -5.77
C THR A 56 21.80 -21.55 -4.89
N GLU A 57 22.79 -21.53 -4.00
CA GLU A 57 23.13 -22.62 -3.05
C GLU A 57 22.21 -22.71 -1.83
N ALA A 58 21.32 -21.73 -1.60
CA ALA A 58 20.38 -21.75 -0.49
C ALA A 58 19.34 -22.90 -0.61
N PRO A 59 18.85 -23.46 0.52
CA PRO A 59 17.86 -24.54 0.53
C PRO A 59 16.58 -24.16 -0.22
N GLN A 60 15.87 -25.18 -0.70
CA GLN A 60 14.58 -24.95 -1.35
C GLN A 60 13.58 -24.40 -0.33
N VAL A 61 12.97 -23.26 -0.64
CA VAL A 61 11.91 -22.66 0.16
C VAL A 61 10.58 -22.96 -0.53
N VAL A 62 9.68 -23.64 0.16
CA VAL A 62 8.37 -24.07 -0.34
C VAL A 62 7.29 -23.35 0.45
N GLU A 63 6.44 -22.59 -0.23
CA GLU A 63 5.26 -21.99 0.38
C GLU A 63 4.12 -23.00 0.43
N ALA A 64 3.50 -23.15 1.60
CA ALA A 64 2.43 -24.10 1.85
C ALA A 64 1.23 -23.40 2.50
N GLN A 65 0.03 -23.95 2.26
CA GLN A 65 -1.20 -23.47 2.87
C GLN A 65 -1.47 -24.19 4.18
N THR A 66 -1.96 -23.47 5.18
CA THR A 66 -2.46 -24.07 6.41
C THR A 66 -3.87 -24.61 6.18
N ARG A 67 -3.99 -25.93 6.21
CA ARG A 67 -5.25 -26.68 6.12
C ARG A 67 -5.08 -28.04 6.78
N ALA A 68 -6.18 -28.74 7.05
CA ALA A 68 -6.12 -30.13 7.50
C ALA A 68 -5.21 -30.97 6.58
N GLY A 69 -4.20 -31.61 7.17
CA GLY A 69 -3.20 -32.39 6.42
C GLY A 69 -2.04 -31.57 5.84
N ALA A 70 -1.89 -30.30 6.24
CA ALA A 70 -0.78 -29.42 5.86
C ALA A 70 0.61 -30.07 6.04
N GLY A 71 0.79 -30.95 7.04
CA GLY A 71 2.04 -31.68 7.28
C GLY A 71 2.36 -32.81 6.29
N LEU A 72 1.44 -33.21 5.41
CA LEU A 72 1.65 -34.34 4.49
C LEU A 72 2.79 -34.10 3.48
N SER A 73 3.06 -32.84 3.12
CA SER A 73 4.20 -32.50 2.27
C SER A 73 5.54 -32.78 2.96
N LEU A 74 5.62 -32.53 4.28
CA LEU A 74 6.79 -32.88 5.08
C LEU A 74 6.95 -34.39 5.17
N VAL A 75 5.84 -35.11 5.35
CA VAL A 75 5.84 -36.59 5.35
C VAL A 75 6.39 -37.13 4.05
N GLY A 76 5.82 -36.73 2.91
CA GLY A 76 6.25 -37.19 1.60
C GLY A 76 7.74 -36.90 1.34
N ARG A 77 8.20 -35.67 1.64
CA ARG A 77 9.58 -35.29 1.35
C ARG A 77 10.59 -35.93 2.30
N LEU A 78 10.23 -36.14 3.56
CA LEU A 78 11.08 -36.89 4.50
C LEU A 78 11.17 -38.38 4.11
N SER A 79 10.09 -38.96 3.59
CA SER A 79 10.07 -40.32 3.06
C SER A 79 10.88 -40.49 1.75
N GLU A 80 10.97 -39.47 0.89
CA GLU A 80 11.81 -39.51 -0.32
C GLU A 80 13.32 -39.45 -0.02
N GLY A 81 13.70 -38.85 1.11
CA GLY A 81 15.09 -38.76 1.58
C GLY A 81 15.76 -40.10 1.90
N THR A 82 15.05 -41.23 1.78
CA THR A 82 15.62 -42.59 1.88
C THR A 82 16.11 -43.15 0.53
N SER A 83 16.04 -42.38 -0.55
CA SER A 83 16.54 -42.74 -1.90
C SER A 83 17.96 -42.19 -2.17
N VAL A 84 18.57 -42.45 -3.33
CA VAL A 84 20.01 -42.21 -3.66
C VAL A 84 20.48 -40.75 -3.43
N GLU A 85 19.59 -39.76 -3.45
CA GLU A 85 19.88 -38.36 -3.06
C GLU A 85 20.08 -38.15 -1.54
N GLY A 86 19.61 -39.09 -0.70
CA GLY A 86 19.80 -39.17 0.75
C GLY A 86 21.22 -39.58 1.19
N SER A 87 22.16 -39.65 0.26
CA SER A 87 23.59 -39.91 0.51
C SER A 87 24.36 -38.70 1.02
N ARG A 88 23.70 -37.55 1.26
CA ARG A 88 24.28 -36.42 2.01
C ARG A 88 24.36 -36.76 3.51
N LEU A 89 25.42 -36.31 4.18
CA LEU A 89 25.72 -36.61 5.60
C LEU A 89 24.58 -36.23 6.58
N SER A 90 23.67 -35.32 6.23
CA SER A 90 22.44 -34.98 6.98
C SER A 90 21.32 -34.42 6.06
N PHE A 91 20.07 -34.81 6.34
CA PHE A 91 18.82 -34.42 5.67
C PHE A 91 17.81 -33.85 6.69
N ILE A 92 17.78 -32.53 6.84
CA ILE A 92 16.95 -31.82 7.81
C ILE A 92 15.91 -30.98 7.05
N LEU A 93 14.64 -31.19 7.36
CA LEU A 93 13.55 -30.32 6.88
C LEU A 93 13.17 -29.35 7.99
N THR A 94 13.02 -28.07 7.65
CA THR A 94 12.48 -27.07 8.59
C THR A 94 11.10 -26.63 8.15
N ALA A 95 10.19 -26.49 9.11
CA ALA A 95 8.86 -25.92 8.88
C ALA A 95 8.61 -24.75 9.82
N PHE A 96 8.02 -23.66 9.31
CA PHE A 96 7.54 -22.54 10.12
C PHE A 96 6.02 -22.45 10.05
N THR A 97 5.36 -22.49 11.21
CA THR A 97 3.88 -22.47 11.36
C THR A 97 3.50 -21.87 12.73
N THR A 98 2.29 -21.36 12.93
CA THR A 98 1.83 -20.84 14.25
C THR A 98 1.28 -21.97 15.14
N PRO A 99 0.93 -21.72 16.43
CA PRO A 99 0.21 -22.70 17.23
C PRO A 99 -1.07 -23.22 16.55
N ASP A 100 -1.84 -22.34 15.90
CA ASP A 100 -3.04 -22.71 15.14
C ASP A 100 -2.68 -23.58 13.93
N GLY A 101 -1.66 -23.19 13.16
CA GLY A 101 -1.23 -23.97 12.00
C GLY A 101 -0.63 -25.33 12.38
N LEU A 102 0.08 -25.41 13.51
CA LEU A 102 0.60 -26.67 14.03
C LEU A 102 -0.53 -27.62 14.45
N ALA A 103 -1.61 -27.10 15.04
CA ALA A 103 -2.80 -27.89 15.38
C ALA A 103 -3.40 -28.56 14.13
N GLU A 104 -3.48 -27.84 13.01
CA GLU A 104 -3.94 -28.37 11.70
C GLU A 104 -2.97 -29.38 11.07
N MET A 105 -1.67 -29.25 11.34
CA MET A 105 -0.64 -30.17 10.86
C MET A 105 -0.57 -31.46 11.66
N LEU A 106 -1.01 -31.43 12.92
CA LEU A 106 -0.77 -32.49 13.89
C LEU A 106 -1.19 -33.89 13.42
N PRO A 107 -2.38 -34.08 12.81
CA PRO A 107 -2.78 -35.41 12.33
C PRO A 107 -1.77 -35.99 11.33
N ALA A 108 -1.22 -35.16 10.44
CA ALA A 108 -0.21 -35.58 9.47
C ALA A 108 1.18 -35.80 10.11
N LEU A 109 1.53 -35.04 11.15
CA LEU A 109 2.81 -35.22 11.84
C LEU A 109 2.90 -36.56 12.59
N SER A 110 1.75 -37.12 13.01
CA SER A 110 1.69 -38.45 13.62
C SER A 110 2.11 -39.58 12.68
N THR A 111 2.05 -39.36 11.35
CA THR A 111 2.43 -40.34 10.34
C THR A 111 3.89 -40.21 9.87
N LEU A 112 4.68 -39.31 10.47
CA LEU A 112 6.09 -39.17 10.12
C LEU A 112 6.88 -40.44 10.51
N PRO A 113 7.84 -40.86 9.68
CA PRO A 113 8.76 -41.93 10.05
C PRO A 113 9.60 -41.49 11.27
N PRO A 114 10.05 -42.42 12.14
CA PRO A 114 10.89 -42.07 13.28
C PRO A 114 12.15 -41.31 12.87
N ALA A 115 12.49 -40.25 13.60
CA ALA A 115 13.71 -39.49 13.36
C ALA A 115 14.96 -40.35 13.50
N THR A 116 15.93 -40.11 12.61
CA THR A 116 17.27 -40.71 12.70
C THR A 116 18.31 -39.63 13.01
N THR A 117 19.58 -40.03 13.15
CA THR A 117 20.69 -39.07 13.32
C THR A 117 20.87 -38.20 12.08
N THR A 118 20.49 -38.71 10.91
CA THR A 118 20.66 -38.04 9.61
C THR A 118 19.36 -37.48 9.05
N SER A 119 18.18 -38.01 9.37
CA SER A 119 16.89 -37.56 8.82
C SER A 119 15.93 -37.13 9.91
N ARG A 120 15.53 -35.83 9.93
CA ARG A 120 14.61 -35.28 10.93
C ARG A 120 13.90 -34.01 10.46
N VAL A 121 12.96 -33.56 11.27
CA VAL A 121 12.18 -32.32 11.06
C VAL A 121 12.36 -31.40 12.26
N VAL A 122 12.60 -30.13 11.99
CA VAL A 122 12.58 -29.04 12.99
C VAL A 122 11.42 -28.11 12.67
N VAL A 123 10.48 -27.97 13.59
CA VAL A 123 9.32 -27.08 13.43
C VAL A 123 9.52 -25.87 14.32
N GLY A 124 9.78 -24.71 13.71
CA GLY A 124 9.82 -23.43 14.39
C GLY A 124 8.41 -22.87 14.51
N VAL A 125 7.94 -22.70 15.75
CA VAL A 125 6.58 -22.22 16.03
C VAL A 125 6.64 -20.85 16.70
N PRO A 126 6.51 -19.75 15.94
CA PRO A 126 6.27 -18.43 16.53
C PRO A 126 5.00 -18.45 17.38
N ALA A 127 5.14 -18.36 18.70
CA ALA A 127 4.03 -18.33 19.65
C ALA A 127 3.28 -16.99 19.52
N VAL A 128 2.34 -16.95 18.58
CA VAL A 128 1.45 -15.82 18.31
C VAL A 128 0.19 -16.34 17.64
N SER A 129 -0.97 -16.01 18.22
CA SER A 129 -2.30 -16.39 17.73
C SER A 129 -3.26 -15.21 17.89
N ALA A 130 -4.18 -15.04 16.94
CA ALA A 130 -5.22 -14.01 17.04
C ALA A 130 -6.33 -14.47 18.01
N VAL A 131 -6.81 -13.55 18.86
CA VAL A 131 -7.81 -13.81 19.91
C VAL A 131 -8.85 -12.68 19.98
N GLY A 132 -10.07 -13.03 20.41
CA GLY A 132 -11.17 -12.09 20.62
C GLY A 132 -11.71 -11.44 19.33
N ASP A 133 -12.71 -10.58 19.50
CA ASP A 133 -13.43 -9.93 18.38
C ASP A 133 -12.60 -8.88 17.64
N SER A 134 -11.56 -8.35 18.28
CA SER A 134 -10.65 -7.37 17.69
C SER A 134 -9.41 -7.98 17.05
N PHE A 135 -9.34 -9.33 16.95
CA PHE A 135 -8.20 -10.06 16.42
C PHE A 135 -6.85 -9.65 17.06
N ALA A 136 -6.87 -9.31 18.35
CA ALA A 136 -5.67 -8.99 19.10
C ALA A 136 -4.74 -10.21 19.13
N LEU A 137 -3.44 -10.00 19.11
CA LEU A 137 -2.47 -11.09 19.15
C LEU A 137 -2.21 -11.51 20.59
N SER A 138 -2.00 -12.81 20.80
CA SER A 138 -1.70 -13.42 22.08
C SER A 138 -0.58 -14.45 21.90
N PRO A 139 0.38 -14.57 22.84
CA PRO A 139 1.40 -15.61 22.81
C PRO A 139 0.89 -16.98 23.29
N THR A 140 -0.42 -17.23 23.18
CA THR A 140 -1.03 -18.48 23.63
C THR A 140 -0.53 -19.66 22.81
N LEU A 141 -0.37 -20.78 23.49
CA LEU A 141 -0.13 -22.10 22.93
C LEU A 141 -1.36 -23.02 23.08
N ALA A 142 -2.46 -22.52 23.64
CA ALA A 142 -3.70 -23.28 23.85
C ALA A 142 -4.21 -24.05 22.61
N PRO A 143 -4.09 -23.53 21.36
CA PRO A 143 -4.54 -24.26 20.17
C PRO A 143 -3.88 -25.64 20.02
N VAL A 144 -2.64 -25.81 20.49
CA VAL A 144 -1.85 -27.03 20.29
C VAL A 144 -1.49 -27.75 21.60
N VAL A 145 -1.40 -27.05 22.72
CA VAL A 145 -0.91 -27.58 24.00
C VAL A 145 -1.71 -28.80 24.45
N SER A 146 -3.03 -28.77 24.31
CA SER A 146 -3.93 -29.90 24.67
C SER A 146 -3.64 -31.20 23.89
N MET A 147 -3.01 -31.09 22.72
CA MET A 147 -2.68 -32.22 21.86
C MET A 147 -1.23 -32.67 22.00
N LEU A 148 -0.36 -31.93 22.70
CA LEU A 148 1.03 -32.34 22.92
C LEU A 148 1.20 -33.76 23.50
N PRO A 149 0.32 -34.27 24.40
CA PRO A 149 0.42 -35.64 24.89
C PRO A 149 0.25 -36.71 23.81
N THR A 150 -0.29 -36.40 22.62
CA THR A 150 -0.48 -37.39 21.54
C THR A 150 0.76 -37.59 20.68
N PHE A 151 1.79 -36.76 20.83
CA PHE A 151 3.06 -36.99 20.15
C PHE A 151 3.74 -38.26 20.67
N SER A 152 4.35 -39.02 19.76
CA SER A 152 5.14 -40.21 20.10
C SER A 152 6.44 -39.84 20.83
N GLU A 153 7.12 -40.82 21.43
CA GLU A 153 8.43 -40.64 22.10
C GLU A 153 9.53 -40.10 21.17
N HIS A 154 9.28 -40.02 19.86
CA HIS A 154 10.23 -39.52 18.85
C HIS A 154 10.19 -37.99 18.67
N TRP A 155 9.34 -37.28 19.42
CA TRP A 155 9.24 -35.83 19.40
C TRP A 155 9.80 -35.18 20.67
N VAL A 156 10.60 -34.15 20.46
CA VAL A 156 11.04 -33.22 21.49
C VAL A 156 10.30 -31.91 21.30
N VAL A 157 9.73 -31.38 22.39
CA VAL A 157 8.98 -30.13 22.38
C VAL A 157 9.63 -29.18 23.38
N ILE A 158 10.18 -28.08 22.88
CA ILE A 158 10.89 -27.07 23.67
C ILE A 158 10.25 -25.69 23.55
N ALA A 159 10.40 -24.86 24.58
CA ALA A 159 9.85 -23.52 24.68
C ALA A 159 10.92 -22.51 25.14
N SER A 160 11.00 -21.38 24.44
CA SER A 160 11.88 -20.25 24.75
C SER A 160 11.10 -18.96 24.96
N ALA A 161 11.57 -18.12 25.88
CA ALA A 161 10.87 -16.89 26.24
C ALA A 161 11.69 -15.63 25.94
N THR A 162 13.00 -15.67 26.22
CA THR A 162 13.84 -14.48 26.05
C THR A 162 14.46 -14.42 24.65
N PRO A 163 14.89 -13.23 24.18
CA PRO A 163 15.49 -13.10 22.85
C PRO A 163 16.72 -14.03 22.65
N GLN A 164 17.70 -13.98 23.57
CA GLN A 164 18.91 -14.81 23.48
C GLN A 164 18.56 -16.30 23.61
N GLU A 165 17.73 -16.66 24.58
CA GLU A 165 17.28 -18.04 24.76
C GLU A 165 16.55 -18.56 23.52
N SER A 166 15.81 -17.73 22.79
CA SER A 166 15.13 -18.16 21.56
C SER A 166 16.12 -18.47 20.43
N ALA A 167 17.20 -17.71 20.30
CA ALA A 167 18.29 -18.04 19.39
C ALA A 167 19.02 -19.33 19.81
N ASP A 168 19.34 -19.46 21.10
CA ASP A 168 20.05 -20.63 21.63
C ASP A 168 19.22 -21.91 21.53
N MET A 169 17.92 -21.85 21.83
CA MET A 169 17.00 -22.99 21.73
C MET A 169 16.81 -23.47 20.30
N ALA A 170 16.86 -22.56 19.31
CA ALA A 170 16.87 -22.97 17.92
C ALA A 170 18.17 -23.72 17.56
N SER A 171 19.33 -23.27 18.05
CA SER A 171 20.57 -24.04 17.91
C SER A 171 20.48 -25.42 18.58
N ILE A 172 19.93 -25.49 19.80
CA ILE A 172 19.69 -26.74 20.53
C ILE A 172 18.74 -27.67 19.74
N ALA A 173 17.71 -27.12 19.09
CA ALA A 173 16.81 -27.88 18.23
C ALA A 173 17.55 -28.53 17.05
N TYR A 174 18.48 -27.81 16.41
CA TYR A 174 19.32 -28.38 15.36
C TYR A 174 20.40 -29.32 15.91
N ALA A 175 20.92 -29.11 17.12
CA ALA A 175 21.93 -29.97 17.73
C ALA A 175 21.35 -31.31 18.26
N THR A 176 20.08 -31.34 18.61
CA THR A 176 19.38 -32.55 19.07
C THR A 176 19.23 -33.54 17.90
N THR A 177 19.68 -34.79 18.10
CA THR A 177 19.62 -35.84 17.07
C THR A 177 18.88 -37.08 17.54
N GLY A 178 18.23 -37.79 16.60
CA GLY A 178 17.40 -38.95 16.92
C GLY A 178 15.98 -38.61 17.39
N SER A 179 15.55 -37.34 17.23
CA SER A 179 14.17 -36.90 17.48
C SER A 179 13.80 -35.78 16.51
N HIS A 180 12.50 -35.66 16.20
CA HIS A 180 11.95 -34.45 15.60
C HIS A 180 11.82 -33.40 16.70
N VAL A 181 11.97 -32.12 16.35
CA VAL A 181 11.92 -31.04 17.35
C VAL A 181 10.84 -30.02 16.99
N ILE A 182 10.01 -29.67 17.97
CA ILE A 182 9.14 -28.50 17.93
C ILE A 182 9.73 -27.47 18.87
N HIS A 183 10.00 -26.28 18.35
CA HIS A 183 10.51 -25.16 19.12
C HIS A 183 9.47 -24.04 19.12
N PHE A 184 8.78 -23.89 20.25
CA PHE A 184 7.95 -22.71 20.53
C PHE A 184 8.85 -21.55 20.96
N PHE A 185 8.77 -20.42 20.28
CA PHE A 185 9.49 -19.21 20.65
C PHE A 185 8.55 -18.01 20.75
N ASP A 186 8.81 -17.12 21.70
CA ASP A 186 8.03 -15.90 21.91
C ASP A 186 8.14 -14.93 20.73
N HIS A 187 7.28 -15.06 19.73
CA HIS A 187 7.21 -14.13 18.60
C HIS A 187 6.22 -12.98 18.82
N PHE A 188 5.49 -12.99 19.93
CA PHE A 188 4.66 -11.88 20.36
C PHE A 188 5.53 -10.66 20.72
N ALA A 189 6.61 -10.90 21.49
CA ALA A 189 7.53 -9.85 21.93
C ALA A 189 9.01 -10.23 21.78
N GLY A 190 9.52 -11.14 22.61
CA GLY A 190 10.95 -11.34 22.83
C GLY A 190 11.74 -11.66 21.57
N ALA A 191 11.28 -12.56 20.73
CA ALA A 191 11.99 -12.95 19.52
C ALA A 191 12.01 -11.85 18.45
N ARG A 192 11.07 -10.90 18.48
CA ARG A 192 11.02 -9.73 17.58
C ARG A 192 11.77 -8.52 18.11
N GLU A 193 12.21 -8.57 19.36
CA GLU A 193 12.98 -7.50 19.98
C GLU A 193 14.33 -7.37 19.28
N LEU A 194 14.58 -6.21 18.67
CA LEU A 194 15.86 -5.87 18.10
C LEU A 194 16.82 -5.46 19.22
N ARG A 195 17.93 -6.20 19.34
CA ARG A 195 18.99 -5.96 20.31
C ARG A 195 20.29 -6.62 19.87
N LYS A 196 21.37 -6.41 20.64
CA LYS A 196 22.59 -7.21 20.53
C LYS A 196 22.36 -8.62 21.09
N LEU A 197 22.61 -9.63 20.27
CA LEU A 197 22.51 -11.05 20.57
C LEU A 197 23.83 -11.74 20.22
N THR A 198 24.20 -12.77 20.98
CA THR A 198 25.30 -13.65 20.62
C THR A 198 24.79 -14.68 19.62
N TYR A 199 25.43 -14.77 18.45
CA TYR A 199 25.07 -15.74 17.44
C TYR A 199 25.43 -17.15 17.92
N PRO A 200 24.48 -18.09 17.98
CA PRO A 200 24.71 -19.38 18.61
C PRO A 200 25.57 -20.31 17.73
N SER A 201 26.33 -21.19 18.37
CA SER A 201 27.11 -22.24 17.69
C SER A 201 26.29 -23.51 17.54
N ILE A 202 26.31 -24.12 16.35
CA ILE A 202 25.91 -25.51 16.15
C ILE A 202 27.22 -26.31 15.94
N PRO A 203 27.48 -27.38 16.71
CA PRO A 203 28.72 -28.16 16.57
C PRO A 203 28.87 -28.77 15.16
N ASP A 204 30.02 -28.56 14.52
CA ASP A 204 30.31 -29.06 13.16
C ASP A 204 30.35 -30.60 13.06
N THR A 205 30.69 -31.27 14.17
CA THR A 205 30.69 -32.74 14.31
C THR A 205 29.62 -33.15 15.30
N ILE A 206 28.41 -33.42 14.80
CA ILE A 206 27.34 -33.94 15.64
C ILE A 206 27.66 -35.40 15.97
N SER A 207 27.90 -35.69 17.25
CA SER A 207 28.08 -37.07 17.74
C SER A 207 26.84 -37.93 17.40
N PRO A 208 26.99 -39.22 17.11
CA PRO A 208 25.85 -40.09 16.87
C PRO A 208 24.98 -40.14 18.14
N SER A 209 23.76 -39.60 18.05
CA SER A 209 22.74 -39.51 19.11
C SER A 209 23.06 -38.56 20.29
N VAL A 210 22.66 -37.29 20.13
CA VAL A 210 22.67 -36.27 21.18
C VAL A 210 21.23 -36.12 21.70
N SER A 211 20.99 -36.55 22.95
CA SER A 211 19.70 -36.37 23.61
C SER A 211 19.42 -34.90 23.90
N ILE A 212 18.14 -34.54 24.05
CA ILE A 212 17.76 -33.17 24.42
C ILE A 212 18.39 -32.74 25.75
N GLN A 213 18.54 -33.65 26.72
CA GLN A 213 19.18 -33.34 27.99
C GLN A 213 20.65 -32.92 27.80
N LYS A 214 21.39 -33.64 26.96
CA LYS A 214 22.79 -33.30 26.67
C LYS A 214 22.89 -32.00 25.87
N ALA A 215 22.04 -31.82 24.86
CA ALA A 215 22.01 -30.60 24.06
C ALA A 215 21.67 -29.36 24.89
N MET A 216 20.71 -29.46 25.82
CA MET A 216 20.37 -28.40 26.77
C MET A 216 21.55 -28.09 27.69
N GLN A 217 22.20 -29.11 28.25
CA GLN A 217 23.36 -28.94 29.13
C GLN A 217 24.52 -28.26 28.42
N ASP A 218 24.83 -28.66 27.18
CA ASP A 218 25.89 -28.06 26.37
C ASP A 218 25.57 -26.61 25.97
N GLY A 219 24.29 -26.29 25.79
CA GLY A 219 23.80 -24.92 25.62
C GLY A 219 23.72 -24.10 26.91
N GLY A 220 24.03 -24.68 28.07
CA GLY A 220 23.97 -23.99 29.38
C GLY A 220 22.56 -23.85 29.97
N TYR A 221 21.60 -24.65 29.51
CA TYR A 221 20.21 -24.61 29.96
C TYR A 221 19.79 -25.90 30.68
N ALA A 222 18.87 -25.77 31.64
CA ALA A 222 18.21 -26.89 32.29
C ALA A 222 16.79 -27.08 31.74
N LEU A 223 16.30 -28.32 31.71
CA LEU A 223 14.93 -28.68 31.28
C LEU A 223 13.87 -27.91 32.07
N PHE A 224 14.07 -27.84 33.38
CA PHE A 224 13.29 -27.07 34.33
C PHE A 224 14.24 -26.14 35.09
N GLN A 225 13.83 -24.92 35.37
CA GLN A 225 14.65 -24.00 36.15
C GLN A 225 13.84 -23.30 37.22
N TYR A 226 14.28 -23.45 38.47
CA TYR A 226 13.72 -22.77 39.62
C TYR A 226 14.33 -21.38 39.80
N PHE A 227 13.50 -20.41 40.16
CA PHE A 227 13.86 -19.06 40.59
C PHE A 227 13.05 -18.71 41.83
N GLY A 228 13.71 -18.29 42.90
CA GLY A 228 13.05 -17.91 44.15
C GLY A 228 13.88 -18.31 45.37
N PRO A 229 13.34 -18.11 46.57
CA PRO A 229 14.04 -18.44 47.82
C PRO A 229 14.09 -19.96 48.05
N ASP A 230 15.17 -20.46 48.66
CA ASP A 230 15.35 -21.91 48.92
C ASP A 230 14.30 -22.49 49.90
N ASN A 231 13.71 -21.64 50.74
CA ASN A 231 12.68 -21.99 51.72
C ASN A 231 11.25 -21.64 51.26
N ALA A 232 11.02 -21.50 49.95
CA ALA A 232 9.69 -21.20 49.42
C ALA A 232 8.64 -22.27 49.78
N THR A 233 7.53 -21.83 50.37
CA THR A 233 6.37 -22.71 50.68
C THR A 233 5.42 -22.85 49.50
N ASP A 234 5.34 -21.82 48.65
CA ASP A 234 4.52 -21.79 47.45
C ASP A 234 5.41 -21.80 46.21
N VAL A 235 5.12 -22.67 45.25
CA VAL A 235 5.88 -22.77 44.00
C VAL A 235 4.93 -22.62 42.82
N VAL A 236 5.23 -21.69 41.94
CA VAL A 236 4.53 -21.49 40.68
C VAL A 236 5.18 -22.35 39.60
N VAL A 237 4.41 -23.02 38.75
CA VAL A 237 4.93 -23.74 37.57
C VAL A 237 4.24 -23.18 36.33
N ALA A 238 5.03 -22.82 35.31
CA ALA A 238 4.50 -22.28 34.07
C ALA A 238 5.39 -22.64 32.87
N ILE A 239 4.78 -22.77 31.68
CA ILE A 239 5.51 -22.92 30.41
C ILE A 239 6.42 -21.72 30.21
N ASN A 240 7.67 -21.94 29.82
CA ASN A 240 8.62 -20.85 29.54
C ASN A 240 8.11 -20.02 28.36
N GLY A 241 7.76 -18.76 28.62
CA GLY A 241 7.17 -17.83 27.66
C GLY A 241 7.01 -16.44 28.27
N PRO A 242 6.44 -15.46 27.54
CA PRO A 242 6.35 -14.07 28.01
C PRO A 242 5.56 -13.94 29.32
N PHE A 243 4.53 -14.75 29.51
CA PHE A 243 3.72 -14.77 30.72
C PHE A 243 4.50 -15.27 31.96
N SER A 244 5.23 -16.36 31.84
CA SER A 244 6.03 -16.87 32.96
C SER A 244 7.22 -15.98 33.28
N GLN A 245 7.81 -15.30 32.29
CA GLN A 245 8.80 -14.24 32.54
C GLN A 245 8.19 -13.05 33.27
N THR A 246 6.97 -12.65 32.93
CA THR A 246 6.23 -11.59 33.65
C THR A 246 5.97 -11.98 35.11
N ILE A 247 5.54 -13.21 35.37
CA ILE A 247 5.36 -13.72 36.74
C ILE A 247 6.70 -13.74 37.48
N LYS A 248 7.76 -14.27 36.86
CA LYS A 248 9.11 -14.30 37.44
C LYS A 248 9.57 -12.90 37.85
N THR A 249 9.38 -11.90 37.00
CA THR A 249 9.76 -10.52 37.31
C THR A 249 9.00 -10.00 38.53
N GLY A 250 7.69 -10.23 38.63
CA GLY A 250 6.91 -9.77 39.78
C GLY A 250 7.18 -10.54 41.08
N LEU A 251 7.72 -11.77 41.00
CA LEU A 251 8.14 -12.57 42.14
C LEU A 251 9.59 -12.34 42.58
N ALA A 252 10.36 -11.47 41.89
CA ALA A 252 11.79 -11.30 42.14
C ALA A 252 12.15 -10.92 43.59
N HIS A 253 11.23 -10.27 44.31
CA HIS A 253 11.41 -9.86 45.71
C HIS A 253 10.59 -10.70 46.71
N SER A 254 9.90 -11.74 46.24
CA SER A 254 9.10 -12.60 47.11
C SER A 254 9.99 -13.45 48.01
N GLN A 255 9.63 -13.53 49.30
CA GLN A 255 10.36 -14.30 50.32
C GLN A 255 9.74 -15.67 50.59
N SER A 256 8.54 -15.94 50.08
CA SER A 256 7.76 -17.15 50.35
C SER A 256 7.36 -17.93 49.10
N THR A 257 7.52 -17.34 47.92
CA THR A 257 7.04 -17.92 46.65
C THR A 257 8.16 -17.96 45.62
N GLY A 258 8.37 -19.13 45.01
CA GLY A 258 9.27 -19.31 43.86
C GLY A 258 8.51 -19.67 42.58
N ILE A 259 9.23 -19.74 41.46
CA ILE A 259 8.70 -20.15 40.15
C ILE A 259 9.63 -21.17 39.47
N ILE A 260 9.05 -22.19 38.86
CA ILE A 260 9.70 -23.15 37.97
C ILE A 260 9.28 -22.83 36.54
N LEU A 261 10.26 -22.52 35.70
CA LEU A 261 10.08 -22.34 34.26
C LEU A 261 10.28 -23.69 33.56
N VAL A 262 9.32 -24.09 32.74
CA VAL A 262 9.34 -25.34 31.98
C VAL A 262 9.82 -25.07 30.56
N ARG A 263 11.03 -25.53 30.21
CA ARG A 263 11.59 -25.39 28.86
C ARG A 263 11.34 -26.58 27.96
N VAL A 264 11.33 -27.79 28.53
CA VAL A 264 11.08 -29.03 27.78
C VAL A 264 9.73 -29.57 28.21
N LEU A 265 8.77 -29.51 27.29
CA LEU A 265 7.42 -30.04 27.49
C LEU A 265 7.41 -31.55 27.20
N ARG A 266 8.13 -31.98 26.17
CA ARG A 266 8.27 -33.40 25.83
C ARG A 266 9.72 -33.72 25.42
N PRO A 267 10.27 -34.87 25.84
CA PRO A 267 9.75 -35.77 26.86
C PRO A 267 9.73 -35.11 28.26
N TRP A 268 8.75 -35.46 29.09
CA TRP A 268 8.65 -34.95 30.46
C TRP A 268 9.47 -35.84 31.42
N ASP A 269 10.44 -35.25 32.12
CA ASP A 269 11.32 -35.97 33.05
C ASP A 269 10.97 -35.66 34.51
N ASN A 270 10.27 -36.59 35.15
CA ASN A 270 9.87 -36.49 36.56
C ASN A 270 11.08 -36.33 37.50
N SER A 271 12.20 -37.00 37.22
CA SER A 271 13.37 -36.97 38.10
C SER A 271 14.04 -35.59 38.10
N MET A 272 14.13 -34.98 36.93
CA MET A 272 14.67 -33.62 36.75
C MET A 272 13.72 -32.56 37.28
N PHE A 273 12.40 -32.73 37.13
CA PHE A 273 11.40 -31.85 37.74
C PHE A 273 11.50 -31.86 39.27
N HIS A 274 11.62 -33.04 39.88
CA HIS A 274 11.79 -33.17 41.33
C HIS A 274 13.11 -32.59 41.83
N ALA A 275 14.18 -32.63 41.02
CA ALA A 275 15.48 -32.10 41.40
C ALA A 275 15.50 -30.58 41.57
N VAL A 276 14.60 -29.87 40.88
CA VAL A 276 14.50 -28.40 40.96
C VAL A 276 13.46 -27.90 41.96
N LEU A 277 12.61 -28.78 42.49
CA LEU A 277 11.56 -28.40 43.44
C LEU A 277 12.15 -28.19 44.85
N PRO A 278 11.91 -27.04 45.51
CA PRO A 278 12.30 -26.83 46.90
C PRO A 278 11.72 -27.89 47.83
N THR A 279 12.54 -28.40 48.75
CA THR A 279 12.11 -29.41 49.74
C THR A 279 11.09 -28.86 50.76
N SER A 280 11.01 -27.53 50.86
CA SER A 280 10.10 -26.74 51.67
C SER A 280 8.73 -26.50 51.02
N ALA A 281 8.54 -26.89 49.75
CA ALA A 281 7.32 -26.62 49.01
C ALA A 281 6.12 -27.39 49.58
N GLU A 282 5.09 -26.65 50.00
CA GLU A 282 3.82 -27.18 50.51
C GLU A 282 2.69 -27.07 49.49
N ARG A 283 2.75 -26.08 48.59
CA ARG A 283 1.71 -25.79 47.59
C ARG A 283 2.34 -25.50 46.24
N VAL A 284 1.82 -26.14 45.20
CA VAL A 284 2.24 -25.94 43.80
C VAL A 284 1.09 -25.36 43.01
N HIS A 285 1.29 -24.19 42.41
CA HIS A 285 0.28 -23.49 41.60
C HIS A 285 0.71 -23.55 40.13
N VAL A 286 -0.05 -24.24 39.29
CA VAL A 286 0.30 -24.43 37.88
C VAL A 286 -0.49 -23.45 37.03
N PHE A 287 0.18 -22.49 36.40
CA PHE A 287 -0.44 -21.65 35.38
C PHE A 287 -0.46 -22.40 34.07
N ASP A 288 -1.66 -22.79 33.65
CA ASP A 288 -1.87 -23.62 32.46
C ASP A 288 -2.58 -22.83 31.38
N ASP A 289 -2.08 -22.96 30.15
CA ASP A 289 -2.64 -22.30 28.98
C ASP A 289 -3.72 -23.20 28.37
N VAL A 290 -4.97 -22.79 28.54
CA VAL A 290 -6.15 -23.63 28.28
C VAL A 290 -7.10 -22.98 27.30
N ALA A 291 -7.68 -23.78 26.41
CA ALA A 291 -8.64 -23.28 25.42
C ALA A 291 -9.91 -22.70 26.05
N ASN A 292 -10.29 -23.16 27.26
CA ASN A 292 -11.47 -22.70 27.97
C ASN A 292 -11.30 -22.84 29.49
N THR A 293 -12.21 -22.25 30.25
CA THR A 293 -12.18 -22.27 31.71
C THR A 293 -12.72 -23.57 32.32
N TYR A 294 -13.20 -24.55 31.54
CA TYR A 294 -13.81 -25.78 32.08
C TYR A 294 -12.85 -26.97 32.13
N THR A 295 -11.90 -27.04 31.19
CA THR A 295 -10.96 -28.16 31.07
C THR A 295 -9.64 -27.89 31.78
N GLU A 296 -9.15 -28.88 32.52
CA GLU A 296 -7.80 -28.85 33.06
C GLU A 296 -6.76 -29.07 31.95
N GLY A 297 -5.72 -28.24 31.96
CA GLY A 297 -4.65 -28.27 30.96
C GLY A 297 -3.64 -29.40 31.19
N PRO A 298 -2.78 -29.66 30.19
CA PRO A 298 -1.82 -30.76 30.21
C PRO A 298 -0.63 -30.50 31.13
N LEU A 299 -0.19 -29.24 31.32
CA LEU A 299 0.91 -28.95 32.23
C LEU A 299 0.54 -29.29 33.68
N TYR A 300 -0.67 -28.94 34.10
CA TYR A 300 -1.21 -29.31 35.40
C TYR A 300 -1.23 -30.83 35.57
N ARG A 301 -1.64 -31.59 34.54
CA ARG A 301 -1.66 -33.06 34.58
C ARG A 301 -0.26 -33.63 34.71
N ASP A 302 0.71 -33.13 33.96
CA ASP A 302 2.11 -33.58 34.00
C ASP A 302 2.75 -33.31 35.38
N VAL A 303 2.52 -32.12 35.94
CA VAL A 303 2.97 -31.76 37.30
C VAL A 303 2.30 -32.64 38.36
N LEU A 304 0.98 -32.84 38.28
CA LEU A 304 0.23 -33.68 39.21
C LEU A 304 0.73 -35.14 39.17
N GLN A 305 0.96 -35.68 37.97
CA GLN A 305 1.48 -37.04 37.77
C GLN A 305 2.88 -37.22 38.33
N SER A 306 3.74 -36.19 38.23
CA SER A 306 5.09 -36.23 38.80
C SER A 306 5.07 -36.59 40.30
N PHE A 307 4.08 -36.07 41.04
CA PHE A 307 3.91 -36.36 42.46
C PHE A 307 3.30 -37.73 42.76
N LEU A 308 2.56 -38.35 41.83
CA LEU A 308 2.00 -39.70 42.03
C LEU A 308 3.08 -40.78 42.08
N PHE A 309 4.18 -40.59 41.36
CA PHE A 309 5.28 -41.56 41.24
C PHE A 309 6.52 -41.20 42.07
N TYR A 310 6.38 -40.29 43.04
CA TYR A 310 7.49 -39.82 43.88
C TYR A 310 7.97 -40.91 44.86
N PRO A 311 9.27 -41.27 44.89
CA PRO A 311 9.78 -42.22 45.87
C PRO A 311 9.74 -41.62 47.29
N ARG A 312 9.07 -42.29 48.24
CA ARG A 312 8.87 -41.86 49.64
C ARG A 312 10.15 -41.70 50.51
N GLY A 313 11.33 -41.47 49.92
CA GLY A 313 12.64 -41.62 50.58
C GLY A 313 13.53 -40.38 50.72
N LYS A 314 13.12 -39.16 50.32
CA LYS A 314 14.00 -37.96 50.34
C LYS A 314 13.46 -36.76 51.15
N GLY A 315 13.09 -36.97 52.41
CA GLY A 315 12.97 -35.87 53.38
C GLY A 315 11.81 -34.86 53.21
N ILE A 316 10.92 -35.02 52.23
CA ILE A 316 9.69 -34.23 52.11
C ILE A 316 8.65 -34.78 53.10
N ARG A 317 8.17 -33.92 54.01
CA ARG A 317 7.26 -34.30 55.12
C ARG A 317 5.83 -34.63 54.69
N SER A 318 5.36 -34.12 53.54
CA SER A 318 4.01 -34.34 52.97
C SER A 318 3.97 -33.96 51.49
N PHE A 319 3.11 -34.62 50.68
CA PHE A 319 2.90 -34.24 49.28
C PHE A 319 2.35 -32.81 49.18
N PRO A 320 2.94 -31.92 48.35
CA PRO A 320 2.40 -30.59 48.18
C PRO A 320 1.03 -30.64 47.50
N SER A 321 0.13 -29.74 47.87
CA SER A 321 -1.15 -29.62 47.17
C SER A 321 -0.92 -28.96 45.81
N VAL A 322 -1.35 -29.61 44.73
CA VAL A 322 -1.24 -29.06 43.37
C VAL A 322 -2.57 -28.40 42.98
N LYS A 323 -2.52 -27.12 42.59
CA LYS A 323 -3.68 -26.33 42.17
C LYS A 323 -3.50 -25.83 40.75
N SER A 324 -4.52 -26.00 39.92
CA SER A 324 -4.57 -25.47 38.56
C SER A 324 -5.06 -24.01 38.53
N LEU A 325 -4.30 -23.16 37.85
CA LEU A 325 -4.64 -21.77 37.54
C LEU A 325 -4.78 -21.64 36.03
N ARG A 326 -6.01 -21.76 35.55
CA ARG A 326 -6.38 -21.74 34.13
C ARG A 326 -6.25 -20.33 33.55
N VAL A 327 -5.52 -20.19 32.44
CA VAL A 327 -5.39 -18.95 31.69
C VAL A 327 -5.88 -19.21 30.27
N THR A 328 -6.92 -18.50 29.83
CA THR A 328 -7.42 -18.58 28.45
C THR A 328 -6.66 -17.62 27.54
N PRO A 329 -6.68 -17.84 26.20
CA PRO A 329 -6.01 -16.96 25.24
C PRO A 329 -6.29 -15.46 25.40
N GLU A 330 -7.56 -15.10 25.62
CA GLU A 330 -8.00 -13.72 25.84
C GLU A 330 -7.54 -13.15 27.19
N LEU A 331 -7.56 -13.97 28.25
CA LEU A 331 -7.07 -13.55 29.56
C LEU A 331 -5.55 -13.34 29.53
N LEU A 332 -4.82 -14.21 28.84
CA LEU A 332 -3.38 -14.09 28.63
C LEU A 332 -3.03 -12.77 27.95
N GLN A 333 -3.72 -12.44 26.85
CA GLN A 333 -3.55 -11.19 26.12
C GLN A 333 -3.82 -9.98 27.03
N ARG A 334 -4.93 -9.98 27.78
CA ARG A 334 -5.26 -8.91 28.74
C ARG A 334 -4.26 -8.76 29.88
N TYR A 335 -3.71 -9.85 30.41
CA TYR A 335 -2.71 -9.80 31.48
C TYR A 335 -1.39 -9.20 31.02
N LEU A 336 -0.99 -9.44 29.78
CA LEU A 336 0.23 -8.87 29.20
C LEU A 336 0.05 -7.39 28.83
N GLU A 337 -1.13 -7.00 28.34
CA GLU A 337 -1.47 -5.60 28.04
C GLU A 337 -1.68 -4.75 29.30
N ASN A 338 -2.25 -5.35 30.35
CA ASN A 338 -2.54 -4.65 31.60
C ASN A 338 -1.92 -5.39 32.79
N PRO A 339 -0.67 -5.06 33.14
CA PRO A 339 0.05 -5.73 34.22
C PRO A 339 -0.62 -5.59 35.60
N SER A 340 -1.45 -4.55 35.82
CA SER A 340 -2.21 -4.39 37.06
C SER A 340 -3.31 -5.44 37.23
N LEU A 341 -3.89 -5.94 36.13
CA LEU A 341 -4.85 -7.06 36.18
C LEU A 341 -4.15 -8.35 36.58
N LEU A 342 -2.93 -8.57 36.08
CA LEU A 342 -2.13 -9.73 36.44
C LEU A 342 -1.76 -9.71 37.93
N ASP A 343 -1.32 -8.56 38.44
CA ASP A 343 -1.03 -8.39 39.87
C ASP A 343 -2.25 -8.75 40.74
N ALA A 344 -3.42 -8.18 40.43
CA ALA A 344 -4.66 -8.50 41.13
C ALA A 344 -5.00 -10.01 41.05
N TYR A 345 -4.76 -10.65 39.89
CA TYR A 345 -5.02 -12.07 39.71
C TYR A 345 -4.07 -12.97 40.51
N VAL A 346 -2.76 -12.70 40.48
CA VAL A 346 -1.75 -13.47 41.23
C VAL A 346 -1.97 -13.31 42.73
N SER A 347 -2.14 -12.08 43.20
CA SER A 347 -2.39 -11.75 44.61
C SER A 347 -3.67 -12.39 45.15
N LYS A 348 -4.70 -12.55 44.32
CA LYS A 348 -5.93 -13.27 44.67
C LYS A 348 -5.77 -14.80 44.65
N SER A 349 -4.93 -15.32 43.76
CA SER A 349 -4.85 -16.77 43.47
C SER A 349 -3.90 -17.52 44.41
N ILE A 350 -2.84 -16.85 44.87
CA ILE A 350 -1.77 -17.39 45.71
C ILE A 350 -1.80 -16.70 47.09
N PRO A 351 -2.06 -17.43 48.19
CA PRO A 351 -2.09 -16.84 49.53
C PRO A 351 -0.74 -16.25 49.95
N ASN A 352 -0.75 -15.08 50.61
CA ASN A 352 0.43 -14.41 51.18
C ASN A 352 1.58 -14.16 50.18
N VAL A 353 1.28 -14.10 48.88
CA VAL A 353 2.27 -13.77 47.86
C VAL A 353 2.59 -12.28 47.92
N HIS A 354 3.88 -11.95 47.99
CA HIS A 354 4.36 -10.60 47.70
C HIS A 354 4.71 -10.53 46.21
N TYR A 355 3.68 -10.36 45.37
CA TYR A 355 3.84 -10.13 43.95
C TYR A 355 3.84 -8.64 43.69
N GLN A 356 4.94 -8.11 43.16
CA GLN A 356 5.00 -6.70 42.76
C GLN A 356 5.88 -6.56 41.55
N LEU A 357 5.28 -6.12 40.44
CA LEU A 357 6.03 -5.77 39.25
C LEU A 357 6.95 -4.58 39.55
N PRO A 358 8.18 -4.57 38.98
CA PRO A 358 9.12 -3.48 39.20
C PRO A 358 8.46 -2.14 38.87
N GLY A 359 8.51 -1.21 39.82
CA GLY A 359 8.17 0.18 39.56
C GLY A 359 9.26 0.84 38.71
N THR A 360 9.94 1.84 39.27
CA THR A 360 11.00 2.55 38.56
C THR A 360 12.32 1.77 38.63
N ILE A 361 12.78 1.25 37.50
CA ILE A 361 14.15 0.72 37.36
C ILE A 361 15.08 1.91 37.12
N SER A 362 16.05 2.13 38.02
CA SER A 362 17.05 3.19 37.88
C SER A 362 17.95 2.95 36.66
N GLY A 363 18.29 4.01 35.92
CA GLY A 363 19.16 3.91 34.73
C GLY A 363 18.47 3.48 33.43
N LEU A 364 17.13 3.41 33.43
CA LEU A 364 16.32 3.03 32.27
C LEU A 364 15.62 4.25 31.65
N LYS A 365 15.72 4.40 30.33
CA LYS A 365 15.05 5.43 29.52
C LYS A 365 14.11 4.78 28.51
N LYS A 366 12.85 5.22 28.48
CA LYS A 366 11.82 4.71 27.56
C LYS A 366 11.46 5.74 26.52
N LEU A 367 11.50 5.36 25.25
CA LEU A 367 11.08 6.20 24.12
C LEU A 367 9.91 5.52 23.41
N ALA A 368 8.87 6.29 23.10
CA ALA A 368 7.68 5.87 22.39
C ALA A 368 7.56 6.61 21.06
N PHE A 369 7.38 5.91 19.95
CA PHE A 369 7.17 6.52 18.64
C PHE A 369 5.90 5.98 17.99
N TYR A 370 5.02 6.88 17.54
CA TYR A 370 3.80 6.56 16.81
C TYR A 370 3.92 7.02 15.36
N SER A 371 3.64 6.13 14.42
CA SER A 371 3.69 6.43 12.97
C SER A 371 2.59 5.70 12.22
N SER A 372 2.43 6.05 10.95
CA SER A 372 1.73 5.21 9.97
C SER A 372 2.75 4.70 8.95
N PRO A 373 2.64 3.46 8.44
CA PRO A 373 3.64 2.85 7.55
C PRO A 373 3.91 3.62 6.24
N SER A 374 2.99 4.48 5.84
CA SER A 374 3.05 5.31 4.62
C SER A 374 3.86 6.60 4.78
N VAL A 375 4.29 6.96 6.01
CA VAL A 375 4.98 8.23 6.26
C VAL A 375 6.49 8.12 5.98
N ALA A 376 7.06 9.14 5.35
CA ALA A 376 8.48 9.20 4.97
C ALA A 376 9.46 9.00 6.15
N LEU A 377 9.06 9.41 7.35
CA LEU A 377 9.83 9.31 8.59
C LEU A 377 9.65 7.98 9.33
N ASP A 378 8.90 7.01 8.82
CA ASP A 378 8.64 5.72 9.51
C ASP A 378 9.93 4.92 9.84
N GLY A 379 11.04 5.19 9.15
CA GLY A 379 12.36 4.62 9.46
C GLY A 379 13.12 5.30 10.60
N LEU A 380 12.66 6.46 11.08
CA LEU A 380 13.38 7.30 12.05
C LEU A 380 13.67 6.59 13.38
N PRO A 381 12.76 5.82 14.00
CA PRO A 381 13.05 5.16 15.28
C PRO A 381 14.23 4.18 15.18
N LEU A 382 14.34 3.45 14.06
CA LEU A 382 15.46 2.54 13.82
C LEU A 382 16.78 3.31 13.66
N GLN A 383 16.75 4.44 12.94
CA GLN A 383 17.93 5.30 12.79
C GLN A 383 18.38 5.94 14.11
N ILE A 384 17.44 6.34 14.97
CA ILE A 384 17.73 6.85 16.31
C ILE A 384 18.42 5.77 17.15
N VAL A 385 17.98 4.52 17.01
CA VAL A 385 18.43 3.39 17.83
C VAL A 385 19.75 2.79 17.35
N GLN A 386 20.06 2.89 16.06
CA GLN A 386 21.23 2.27 15.44
C GLN A 386 22.54 2.57 16.20
N PRO A 387 22.84 3.81 16.59
CA PRO A 387 24.09 4.08 17.30
C PRO A 387 24.12 3.58 18.74
N PHE A 388 22.96 3.54 19.40
CA PHE A 388 22.86 2.96 20.74
C PHE A 388 23.00 1.44 20.70
N LEU A 389 22.64 0.79 19.59
CA LEU A 389 22.95 -0.63 19.37
C LEU A 389 24.45 -0.84 19.28
N ASP A 390 25.22 0.05 18.64
CA ASP A 390 26.67 -0.10 18.50
C ASP A 390 27.45 0.19 19.79
N SER A 391 26.87 0.97 20.71
CA SER A 391 27.45 1.26 22.02
C SER A 391 27.78 0.01 22.84
N LYS A 392 28.86 0.09 23.64
CA LYS A 392 29.25 -0.95 24.63
C LYS A 392 28.70 -0.68 26.02
N SER A 393 28.31 0.55 26.32
CA SER A 393 27.87 0.98 27.65
C SER A 393 26.35 1.04 27.81
N ILE A 394 25.61 1.05 26.70
CA ILE A 394 24.15 1.16 26.70
C ILE A 394 23.58 -0.11 26.08
N THR A 395 22.72 -0.80 26.83
CA THR A 395 21.91 -1.89 26.32
C THR A 395 20.66 -1.30 25.68
N THR A 396 20.39 -1.72 24.45
CA THR A 396 19.37 -1.13 23.60
C THR A 396 18.40 -2.20 23.13
N ARG A 397 17.11 -1.93 23.30
CA ARG A 397 16.02 -2.84 22.95
C ARG A 397 14.97 -2.07 22.18
N LEU A 398 14.59 -2.55 20.99
CA LEU A 398 13.55 -1.95 20.16
C LEU A 398 12.50 -2.99 19.79
N LEU A 399 11.22 -2.66 19.94
CA LEU A 399 10.10 -3.50 19.55
C LEU A 399 9.01 -2.64 18.87
N SER A 400 8.63 -3.02 17.66
CA SER A 400 7.58 -2.35 16.89
C SER A 400 6.34 -3.22 16.77
N THR A 401 5.18 -2.71 17.17
CA THR A 401 3.88 -3.37 17.09
C THR A 401 2.95 -2.60 16.16
N THR A 402 2.01 -3.29 15.51
CA THR A 402 1.10 -2.65 14.53
C THR A 402 -0.36 -2.94 14.84
N ASP A 403 -1.19 -1.94 14.59
CA ASP A 403 -2.65 -1.99 14.66
C ASP A 403 -3.22 -1.63 13.28
N THR A 404 -3.89 -2.58 12.63
CA THR A 404 -4.49 -2.39 11.29
C THR A 404 -6.00 -2.20 11.33
N ILE A 405 -6.63 -2.41 12.48
CA ILE A 405 -8.08 -2.46 12.63
C ILE A 405 -8.59 -1.11 13.14
N SER A 406 -7.85 -0.43 14.02
CA SER A 406 -8.28 0.85 14.60
C SER A 406 -8.24 2.04 13.61
N LYS A 407 -7.50 1.94 12.50
CA LYS A 407 -7.40 2.99 11.49
C LYS A 407 -7.06 2.44 10.11
N LEU A 408 -7.74 2.95 9.07
CA LEU A 408 -7.34 2.72 7.68
C LEU A 408 -5.90 3.19 7.44
N GLY A 409 -5.08 2.33 6.82
CA GLY A 409 -3.64 2.58 6.61
C GLY A 409 -2.75 2.16 7.79
N GLY A 410 -3.35 1.76 8.92
CA GLY A 410 -2.66 1.20 10.08
C GLY A 410 -1.89 2.20 10.94
N VAL A 411 -1.66 1.82 12.19
CA VAL A 411 -0.89 2.55 13.19
C VAL A 411 0.28 1.66 13.63
N SER A 412 1.48 2.21 13.64
CA SER A 412 2.68 1.57 14.17
C SER A 412 3.06 2.23 15.48
N PHE A 413 3.33 1.41 16.50
CA PHE A 413 3.84 1.82 17.79
C PHE A 413 5.22 1.18 18.02
N THR A 414 6.27 2.00 17.96
CA THR A 414 7.65 1.57 18.20
C THR A 414 8.09 1.99 19.60
N ARG A 415 8.52 0.99 20.38
CA ARG A 415 8.93 1.10 21.77
C ARG A 415 10.43 0.86 21.86
N VAL A 416 11.15 1.80 22.47
CA VAL A 416 12.60 1.72 22.66
C VAL A 416 12.92 1.81 24.14
N VAL A 417 13.75 0.90 24.62
CA VAL A 417 14.29 0.90 25.97
C VAL A 417 15.81 0.99 25.90
N LEU A 418 16.37 2.02 26.55
CA LEU A 418 17.80 2.23 26.70
C LEU A 418 18.18 2.06 28.17
N GLU A 419 19.18 1.23 28.43
CA GLU A 419 19.60 0.87 29.78
C GLU A 419 21.11 1.07 29.96
N SER A 420 21.51 1.88 30.93
CA SER A 420 22.93 2.17 31.20
C SER A 420 23.65 1.08 31.99
N THR A 421 22.91 0.20 32.65
CA THR A 421 23.45 -0.92 33.42
C THR A 421 22.49 -2.10 33.25
N PRO A 422 22.90 -3.17 32.56
CA PRO A 422 21.99 -4.26 32.24
C PRO A 422 21.43 -4.88 33.52
N SER A 423 20.09 -4.85 33.67
CA SER A 423 19.40 -5.51 34.76
C SER A 423 19.66 -7.01 34.74
N GLN A 424 19.87 -7.61 35.92
CA GLN A 424 19.98 -9.07 36.07
C GLN A 424 18.66 -9.80 35.74
N VAL A 425 17.52 -9.09 35.81
CA VAL A 425 16.20 -9.64 35.51
C VAL A 425 15.76 -9.15 34.14
N ASN A 426 15.78 -10.04 33.14
CA ASN A 426 15.36 -9.75 31.78
C ASN A 426 13.83 -9.51 31.72
N THR A 427 13.42 -8.27 31.94
CA THR A 427 12.01 -7.87 32.04
C THR A 427 11.42 -7.65 30.65
N PRO A 428 10.29 -8.28 30.29
CA PRO A 428 9.60 -8.03 29.01
C PRO A 428 9.29 -6.55 28.74
N ILE A 429 9.44 -6.09 27.49
CA ILE A 429 9.14 -4.70 27.10
C ILE A 429 7.67 -4.37 27.36
N ASP A 430 6.76 -5.32 27.18
CA ASP A 430 5.32 -5.11 27.39
C ASP A 430 4.96 -4.78 28.85
N ILE A 431 5.85 -5.03 29.81
CA ILE A 431 5.68 -4.57 31.19
C ILE A 431 6.29 -3.18 31.40
N LEU A 432 7.46 -2.95 30.78
CA LEU A 432 8.21 -1.69 30.90
C LEU A 432 7.49 -0.53 30.20
N LEU A 433 6.84 -0.82 29.08
CA LEU A 433 6.08 0.11 28.26
C LEU A 433 4.86 -0.62 27.64
N PRO A 434 3.77 -0.82 28.42
CA PRO A 434 2.60 -1.62 28.04
C PRO A 434 1.74 -0.98 26.94
N ILE A 435 0.91 -1.84 26.33
CA ILE A 435 -0.10 -1.51 25.33
C ILE A 435 -1.48 -1.64 26.00
N GLY A 436 -2.35 -0.61 25.97
CA GLY A 436 -3.75 -0.76 26.41
C GLY A 436 -4.47 0.51 26.91
N ASP A 437 -5.81 0.45 26.93
CA ASP A 437 -6.77 1.54 27.20
C ASP A 437 -6.59 2.27 28.52
N GLN A 438 -6.30 1.55 29.60
CA GLN A 438 -6.27 2.17 30.93
C GLN A 438 -5.04 3.06 31.15
N GLY A 439 -4.08 3.04 30.23
CA GLY A 439 -2.74 3.57 30.45
C GLY A 439 -2.06 2.87 31.65
N PRO A 440 -0.74 2.93 31.77
CA PRO A 440 -0.14 2.49 33.01
C PRO A 440 -0.56 3.48 34.11
N GLN A 441 -1.34 3.01 35.10
CA GLN A 441 -1.60 3.78 36.32
C GLN A 441 -0.30 4.02 37.11
N ASN A 442 0.72 3.19 36.86
CA ASN A 442 2.06 3.37 37.37
C ASN A 442 2.86 4.35 36.48
N PRO A 443 3.25 5.53 36.99
CA PRO A 443 4.09 6.48 36.24
C PRO A 443 5.42 5.87 35.77
N ALA A 444 5.88 4.81 36.43
CA ALA A 444 7.11 4.10 36.09
C ALA A 444 7.03 3.29 34.79
N SER A 445 5.86 3.08 34.20
CA SER A 445 5.68 2.40 32.90
C SER A 445 5.34 3.36 31.75
N LEU A 446 5.44 4.68 31.97
CA LEU A 446 5.26 5.71 30.94
C LEU A 446 6.57 6.06 30.23
N ALA A 447 6.50 6.53 28.99
CA ALA A 447 7.64 6.93 28.18
C ALA A 447 8.24 8.27 28.65
N ASP A 448 9.57 8.33 28.70
CA ASP A 448 10.33 9.55 29.01
C ASP A 448 10.43 10.50 27.80
N PHE A 449 10.09 10.02 26.59
CA PHE A 449 9.96 10.80 25.36
C PHE A 449 8.88 10.18 24.47
N THR A 450 8.05 11.01 23.84
CA THR A 450 7.04 10.56 22.86
C THR A 450 7.20 11.29 21.54
N GLY A 451 7.46 10.55 20.46
CA GLY A 451 7.51 11.06 19.09
C GLY A 451 6.25 10.69 18.32
N VAL A 452 5.62 11.66 17.65
CA VAL A 452 4.47 11.46 16.76
C VAL A 452 4.91 11.80 15.35
N LEU A 453 5.16 10.77 14.53
CA LEU A 453 5.65 10.90 13.17
C LEU A 453 4.52 11.14 12.15
N ASP A 454 3.28 10.77 12.51
CA ASP A 454 2.07 11.07 11.75
C ASP A 454 1.10 11.91 12.61
N PRO A 455 0.92 13.20 12.33
CA PRO A 455 0.07 14.08 13.14
C PRO A 455 -1.43 13.73 13.03
N VAL A 456 -1.85 13.03 11.97
CA VAL A 456 -3.25 12.61 11.80
C VAL A 456 -3.68 11.65 12.92
N LEU A 457 -2.74 10.89 13.49
CA LEU A 457 -3.01 9.99 14.61
C LEU A 457 -3.50 10.71 15.87
N LEU A 458 -3.18 12.00 16.04
CA LEU A 458 -3.64 12.78 17.19
C LEU A 458 -5.16 12.97 17.23
N LYS A 459 -5.83 12.80 16.09
CA LYS A 459 -7.30 12.92 15.96
C LYS A 459 -8.02 11.61 16.29
N THR A 460 -7.35 10.47 16.14
CA THR A 460 -7.99 9.15 16.22
C THR A 460 -7.48 8.32 17.39
N GLN A 461 -6.24 8.52 17.83
CA GLN A 461 -5.54 7.67 18.80
C GLN A 461 -5.19 8.42 20.07
N ASN A 462 -5.26 7.72 21.21
CA ASN A 462 -4.97 8.28 22.52
C ASN A 462 -3.47 8.29 22.88
N ILE A 463 -2.65 8.96 22.06
CA ILE A 463 -1.17 8.88 22.13
C ILE A 463 -0.61 9.41 23.45
N PHE A 464 -1.14 10.51 23.99
CA PHE A 464 -0.55 11.19 25.15
C PHE A 464 -0.68 10.37 26.45
N ARG A 465 -1.49 9.31 26.47
CA ARG A 465 -1.58 8.38 27.61
C ARG A 465 -0.29 7.64 27.91
N THR A 466 0.58 7.43 26.91
CA THR A 466 1.87 6.76 27.13
C THR A 466 2.98 7.71 27.56
N ALA A 467 2.77 9.03 27.52
CA ALA A 467 3.75 10.04 27.93
C ALA A 467 3.80 10.23 29.46
N ARG A 468 5.01 10.26 30.04
CA ARG A 468 5.25 10.51 31.46
C ARG A 468 4.99 11.97 31.81
N PRO A 469 4.50 12.31 33.02
CA PRO A 469 4.41 13.70 33.45
C PRO A 469 5.74 14.47 33.29
N GLY A 470 5.69 15.67 32.70
CA GLY A 470 6.86 16.51 32.40
C GLY A 470 7.68 16.09 31.16
N SER A 471 7.33 14.98 30.48
CA SER A 471 8.10 14.50 29.34
C SER A 471 7.90 15.36 28.09
N PRO A 472 8.91 15.46 27.21
CA PRO A 472 8.76 16.08 25.91
C PRO A 472 7.92 15.19 24.98
N VAL A 473 7.03 15.82 24.21
CA VAL A 473 6.27 15.21 23.12
C VAL A 473 6.63 15.95 21.84
N LEU A 474 7.25 15.27 20.88
CA LEU A 474 7.66 15.85 19.60
C LEU A 474 6.73 15.39 18.48
N ILE A 475 6.05 16.32 17.84
CA ILE A 475 5.11 16.07 16.75
C ILE A 475 5.73 16.54 15.44
N TYR A 476 6.00 15.61 14.54
CA TYR A 476 6.47 15.93 13.20
C TYR A 476 5.26 16.27 12.33
N THR A 477 5.12 17.53 11.95
CA THR A 477 3.92 18.02 11.27
C THR A 477 4.20 19.23 10.41
N SER A 478 3.47 19.36 9.31
CA SER A 478 3.40 20.57 8.51
C SER A 478 2.31 21.55 8.99
N TRP A 479 1.52 21.17 9.99
CA TRP A 479 0.53 22.05 10.61
C TRP A 479 1.21 23.22 11.31
N THR A 480 0.61 24.40 11.25
CA THR A 480 1.07 25.53 12.07
C THR A 480 0.81 25.25 13.56
N PRO A 481 1.51 25.95 14.49
CA PRO A 481 1.22 25.88 15.92
C PRO A 481 -0.27 26.03 16.26
N GLU A 482 -0.96 26.99 15.62
CA GLU A 482 -2.38 27.26 15.85
C GLU A 482 -3.25 26.12 15.32
N GLU A 483 -2.94 25.62 14.12
CA GLU A 483 -3.64 24.48 13.52
C GLU A 483 -3.49 23.24 14.39
N LEU A 484 -2.29 22.96 14.93
CA LEU A 484 -2.09 21.82 15.82
C LEU A 484 -2.96 21.93 17.07
N VAL A 485 -2.98 23.09 17.73
CA VAL A 485 -3.82 23.30 18.91
C VAL A 485 -5.30 23.15 18.56
N SER A 486 -5.74 23.63 17.40
CA SER A 486 -7.14 23.47 16.95
C SER A 486 -7.51 21.99 16.68
N ASN A 487 -6.58 21.20 16.15
CA ASN A 487 -6.79 19.81 15.78
C ASN A 487 -6.67 18.83 16.95
N LEU A 488 -6.13 19.26 18.10
CA LEU A 488 -6.06 18.44 19.31
C LEU A 488 -7.44 18.32 19.99
N PRO A 489 -7.95 17.10 20.24
CA PRO A 489 -9.19 16.89 20.99
C PRO A 489 -9.11 17.46 22.42
N THR A 490 -10.26 17.91 22.95
CA THR A 490 -10.35 18.52 24.29
C THR A 490 -9.83 17.58 25.38
N ALA A 491 -10.15 16.28 25.32
CA ALA A 491 -9.65 15.28 26.26
C ALA A 491 -8.11 15.16 26.22
N THR A 492 -7.51 15.25 25.03
CA THR A 492 -6.06 15.20 24.85
C THR A 492 -5.37 16.44 25.41
N LYS A 493 -5.98 17.63 25.23
CA LYS A 493 -5.51 18.90 25.83
C LYS A 493 -5.54 18.84 27.36
N ALA A 494 -6.67 18.38 27.92
CA ALA A 494 -6.82 18.24 29.36
C ALA A 494 -5.77 17.27 29.95
N LEU A 495 -5.52 16.13 29.29
CA LEU A 495 -4.49 15.18 29.72
C LEU A 495 -3.07 15.77 29.63
N ALA A 496 -2.77 16.54 28.57
CA ALA A 496 -1.48 17.19 28.41
C ALA A 496 -1.21 18.23 29.51
N LEU A 497 -2.23 19.01 29.89
CA LEU A 497 -2.15 19.97 30.99
C LEU A 497 -2.02 19.26 32.34
N GLN A 498 -2.85 18.24 32.59
CA GLN A 498 -2.80 17.45 33.83
C GLN A 498 -1.42 16.83 34.08
N ARG A 499 -0.72 16.44 33.00
CA ARG A 499 0.60 15.81 33.07
C ARG A 499 1.76 16.79 32.83
N ASP A 500 1.49 18.08 32.67
CA ASP A 500 2.51 19.10 32.33
C ASP A 500 3.43 18.66 31.17
N LEU A 501 2.83 18.16 30.08
CA LEU A 501 3.58 17.67 28.92
C LEU A 501 4.19 18.82 28.13
N ARG A 502 5.46 18.68 27.75
CA ARG A 502 6.17 19.69 26.94
C ARG A 502 6.01 19.37 25.46
N ILE A 503 5.03 19.99 24.81
CA ILE A 503 4.71 19.74 23.39
C ILE A 503 5.60 20.58 22.47
N PHE A 504 6.23 19.92 21.51
CA PHE A 504 7.06 20.51 20.48
C PHE A 504 6.59 20.08 19.08
N THR A 505 6.75 20.96 18.10
CA THR A 505 6.51 20.67 16.68
C THR A 505 7.79 20.84 15.87
N PHE A 506 7.93 20.03 14.83
CA PHE A 506 9.05 20.12 13.90
C PHE A 506 8.62 19.69 12.48
N ASP A 507 8.92 20.52 11.48
CA ASP A 507 8.67 20.18 10.07
C ASP A 507 10.01 20.07 9.32
N PRO A 508 10.51 18.85 9.04
CA PRO A 508 11.76 18.70 8.31
C PRO A 508 11.67 19.14 6.84
N SER A 509 10.46 19.27 6.27
CA SER A 509 10.25 19.63 4.86
C SER A 509 10.28 21.13 4.61
N ARG A 510 9.94 21.95 5.62
CA ARG A 510 9.91 23.42 5.53
C ARG A 510 11.21 24.10 5.91
N ILE A 511 12.19 23.35 6.41
CA ILE A 511 13.50 23.90 6.79
C ILE A 511 14.31 24.11 5.51
N PRO A 512 14.66 25.37 5.17
CA PRO A 512 15.49 25.66 4.00
C PRO A 512 16.87 25.02 4.18
N THR A 513 17.18 24.01 3.35
CA THR A 513 18.53 23.47 3.23
C THR A 513 19.36 24.30 2.25
N LEU A 514 20.68 24.12 2.25
CA LEU A 514 21.58 24.70 1.22
C LEU A 514 21.29 24.18 -0.21
N LEU A 515 20.44 23.16 -0.32
CA LEU A 515 19.99 22.56 -1.57
C LEU A 515 18.51 22.90 -1.80
N ASP A 516 18.15 23.29 -3.03
CA ASP A 516 16.79 23.71 -3.45
C ASP A 516 15.72 22.59 -3.33
N ASN A 517 16.12 21.37 -2.99
CA ASN A 517 15.24 20.26 -2.58
C ASN A 517 15.96 19.36 -1.57
N PRO A 518 15.54 19.29 -0.29
CA PRO A 518 16.19 18.43 0.70
C PRO A 518 16.01 16.95 0.35
N SER A 519 17.12 16.23 0.19
CA SER A 519 17.08 14.77 0.02
C SER A 519 16.41 14.11 1.24
N SER A 520 15.80 12.94 1.04
CA SER A 520 15.14 12.18 2.13
C SER A 520 16.09 11.85 3.30
N VAL A 521 17.39 11.79 3.02
CA VAL A 521 18.46 11.58 4.00
C VAL A 521 18.63 12.80 4.90
N ILE A 522 18.68 14.01 4.32
CA ILE A 522 18.83 15.27 5.09
C ILE A 522 17.60 15.52 5.97
N GLN A 523 16.38 15.25 5.47
CA GLN A 523 15.16 15.37 6.28
C GLN A 523 15.18 14.46 7.51
N LYS A 524 15.65 13.22 7.35
CA LYS A 524 15.82 12.27 8.45
C LYS A 524 16.91 12.71 9.42
N ALA A 525 18.02 13.23 8.92
CA ALA A 525 19.10 13.80 9.74
C ALA A 525 18.59 14.98 10.59
N LEU A 526 17.87 15.93 10.00
CA LEU A 526 17.24 17.04 10.72
C LEU A 526 16.26 16.54 11.80
N ALA A 527 15.41 15.57 11.45
CA ALA A 527 14.46 14.98 12.38
C ALA A 527 15.13 14.24 13.55
N HIS A 528 16.24 13.53 13.28
CA HIS A 528 17.05 12.86 14.30
C HIS A 528 17.71 13.88 15.23
N THR A 529 18.30 14.95 14.69
CA THR A 529 18.93 16.00 15.50
C THR A 529 17.93 16.75 16.39
N ALA A 530 16.71 17.01 15.88
CA ALA A 530 15.62 17.58 16.68
C ALA A 530 15.23 16.67 17.86
N PHE A 531 15.19 15.35 17.65
CA PHE A 531 15.03 14.38 18.73
C PHE A 531 16.17 14.48 19.76
N LEU A 532 17.43 14.48 19.32
CA LEU A 532 18.60 14.54 20.21
C LEU A 532 18.58 15.78 21.10
N ARG A 533 18.19 16.93 20.56
CA ARG A 533 18.04 18.19 21.31
C ARG A 533 17.09 18.06 22.50
N LEU A 534 15.97 17.36 22.31
CA LEU A 534 14.96 17.13 23.35
C LEU A 534 15.34 15.99 24.30
N TYR A 535 15.97 14.94 23.78
CA TYR A 535 16.40 13.78 24.55
C TYR A 535 17.52 14.12 25.54
N ILE A 536 18.56 14.84 25.09
CA ILE A 536 19.69 15.27 25.93
C ILE A 536 19.25 16.36 26.93
N GLY A 537 18.30 17.22 26.54
CA GLY A 537 17.68 18.19 27.44
C GLY A 537 18.55 19.43 27.71
N ALA A 538 18.84 19.70 28.97
CA ALA A 538 19.54 20.94 29.39
C ALA A 538 21.01 20.97 28.95
N ASP A 539 21.66 19.81 28.85
CA ASP A 539 23.08 19.69 28.49
C ASP A 539 23.31 19.73 26.97
N ALA A 540 22.25 19.90 26.17
CA ALA A 540 22.28 19.88 24.72
C ALA A 540 22.72 21.24 24.14
N ASN A 541 23.98 21.62 24.34
CA ASN A 541 24.58 22.77 23.64
C ASN A 541 24.97 22.42 22.19
N GLU A 542 25.17 23.42 21.34
CA GLU A 542 25.46 23.21 19.91
C GLU A 542 26.74 22.41 19.67
N ASP A 543 27.75 22.53 20.53
CA ASP A 543 29.00 21.77 20.45
C ASP A 543 28.80 20.27 20.76
N VAL A 544 28.02 19.94 21.80
CA VAL A 544 27.65 18.56 22.15
C VAL A 544 26.77 17.95 21.07
N LEU A 545 25.76 18.68 20.59
CA LEU A 545 24.90 18.22 19.50
C LEU A 545 25.67 18.05 18.20
N GLY A 546 26.61 18.94 17.89
CA GLY A 546 27.51 18.83 16.75
C GLY A 546 28.38 17.58 16.82
N LYS A 547 29.02 17.34 17.97
CA LYS A 547 29.85 16.14 18.20
C LYS A 547 29.05 14.84 18.11
N VAL A 548 27.88 14.79 18.75
CA VAL A 548 27.00 13.62 18.72
C VAL A 548 26.47 13.41 17.30
N SER A 549 25.86 14.43 16.69
CA SER A 549 25.32 14.31 15.32
C SER A 549 26.40 13.94 14.31
N LYS A 550 27.63 14.45 14.46
CA LYS A 550 28.79 14.06 13.62
C LYS A 550 29.16 12.59 13.79
N ALA A 551 29.22 12.11 15.02
CA ALA A 551 29.51 10.71 15.31
C ALA A 551 28.40 9.77 14.81
N LEU A 552 27.15 10.22 14.80
CA LEU A 552 25.98 9.40 14.45
C LEU A 552 25.56 9.46 12.99
N LEU A 553 25.73 10.61 12.32
CA LEU A 553 25.20 10.90 10.98
C LEU A 553 26.31 11.23 9.96
N GLY A 554 27.57 11.39 10.40
CA GLY A 554 28.64 11.96 9.58
C GLY A 554 29.00 11.18 8.31
N SER A 555 28.72 9.88 8.24
CA SER A 555 28.90 9.07 7.03
C SER A 555 27.72 9.13 6.05
N GLU A 556 26.53 9.52 6.51
CA GLU A 556 25.31 9.57 5.68
C GLU A 556 25.11 10.95 5.02
N VAL A 557 25.83 11.98 5.48
CA VAL A 557 25.56 13.38 5.12
C VAL A 557 26.85 14.08 4.65
N GLU A 558 27.68 13.40 3.86
CA GLU A 558 28.99 13.89 3.39
C GLU A 558 28.93 15.26 2.68
N ASP A 559 27.81 15.57 2.03
CA ASP A 559 27.63 16.79 1.23
C ASP A 559 27.15 18.03 2.03
N THR A 560 26.82 17.90 3.33
CA THR A 560 26.30 19.03 4.14
C THR A 560 26.98 19.13 5.51
N PRO A 561 27.52 20.31 5.90
CA PRO A 561 28.12 20.48 7.22
C PRO A 561 27.14 20.17 8.36
N ILE A 562 27.57 19.37 9.33
CA ILE A 562 26.76 18.95 10.49
C ILE A 562 26.37 20.15 11.36
N GLU A 563 27.23 21.16 11.44
CA GLU A 563 26.97 22.39 12.18
C GLU A 563 25.70 23.09 11.64
N THR A 564 25.55 23.14 10.32
CA THR A 564 24.35 23.67 9.65
C THR A 564 23.12 22.84 10.00
N ILE A 565 23.23 21.51 10.04
CA ILE A 565 22.11 20.62 10.38
C ILE A 565 21.66 20.84 11.83
N VAL A 566 22.62 21.01 12.76
CA VAL A 566 22.32 21.27 14.18
C VAL A 566 21.65 22.62 14.37
N GLU A 567 22.19 23.69 13.76
CA GLU A 567 21.59 25.03 13.83
C GLU A 567 20.15 25.03 13.28
N ARG A 568 19.94 24.40 12.12
CA ARG A 568 18.64 24.33 11.46
C ARG A 568 17.63 23.46 12.22
N ALA A 569 18.07 22.34 12.79
CA ALA A 569 17.22 21.50 13.62
C ALA A 569 16.81 22.21 14.93
N CYS A 570 17.73 22.95 15.56
CA CYS A 570 17.43 23.70 16.77
C CYS A 570 16.50 24.89 16.50
N SER A 571 16.72 25.64 15.42
CA SER A 571 15.86 26.77 15.04
C SER A 571 14.47 26.37 14.54
N GLY A 572 14.34 25.19 13.92
CA GLY A 572 13.05 24.67 13.46
C GLY A 572 12.17 24.06 14.55
N LEU A 573 12.67 23.89 15.78
CA LEU A 573 11.95 23.27 16.88
C LEU A 573 11.11 24.31 17.64
N ILE A 574 9.78 24.17 17.59
CA ILE A 574 8.84 25.14 18.17
C ILE A 574 8.12 24.52 19.37
N ARG A 575 8.11 25.21 20.52
CA ARG A 575 7.33 24.79 21.70
C ARG A 575 5.91 25.33 21.60
N ILE A 576 4.92 24.48 21.85
CA ILE A 576 3.50 24.84 21.76
C ILE A 576 2.93 25.08 23.17
N PRO A 577 2.45 26.30 23.48
CA PRO A 577 1.68 26.54 24.70
C PRO A 577 0.24 26.03 24.51
N LEU A 578 -0.26 25.26 25.47
CA LEU A 578 -1.67 24.86 25.51
C LEU A 578 -2.49 25.91 26.28
N PRO A 579 -3.67 26.34 25.77
CA PRO A 579 -4.53 27.27 26.49
C PRO A 579 -5.12 26.62 27.75
N GLU A 580 -5.23 27.38 28.85
CA GLU A 580 -5.89 26.92 30.07
C GLU A 580 -7.37 26.62 29.77
N VAL A 581 -7.85 25.48 30.28
CA VAL A 581 -9.26 25.09 30.11
C VAL A 581 -10.09 25.90 31.10
N GLU A 582 -10.98 26.77 30.61
CA GLU A 582 -11.93 27.49 31.46
C GLU A 582 -12.88 26.49 32.17
N ASP A 583 -12.96 26.63 33.50
CA ASP A 583 -13.83 25.86 34.38
C ASP A 583 -15.31 26.09 33.99
N PRO A 584 -16.12 25.04 33.70
CA PRO A 584 -17.52 25.19 33.31
C PRO A 584 -18.42 25.83 34.39
N THR A 585 -17.89 26.11 35.59
CA THR A 585 -18.65 26.63 36.72
C THR A 585 -18.63 28.16 36.86
N SER A 586 -17.92 28.92 36.02
CA SER A 586 -17.93 30.39 36.08
C SER A 586 -18.89 31.01 35.06
N GLY A 587 -20.15 31.18 35.47
CA GLY A 587 -21.18 31.79 34.63
C GLY A 587 -20.90 33.26 34.30
N LYS A 588 -20.81 33.59 33.01
CA LYS A 588 -21.24 34.88 32.45
C LYS A 588 -21.90 34.67 31.08
N THR A 589 -23.11 35.19 30.99
CA THR A 589 -24.02 35.18 29.85
C THR A 589 -23.46 35.90 28.63
N GLY A 590 -23.33 35.19 27.51
CA GLY A 590 -23.06 35.78 26.19
C GLY A 590 -23.42 34.79 25.09
N LYS A 591 -24.41 35.15 24.26
CA LYS A 591 -24.96 34.32 23.17
C LYS A 591 -23.89 33.99 22.11
N ALA A 592 -23.50 32.71 22.04
CA ALA A 592 -23.20 31.98 20.81
C ALA A 592 -23.16 30.49 21.16
N THR A 593 -24.14 29.71 20.71
CA THR A 593 -24.09 28.25 20.75
C THR A 593 -22.97 27.77 19.81
N PRO A 594 -21.91 27.11 20.29
CA PRO A 594 -21.03 26.36 19.42
C PRO A 594 -21.78 25.10 18.98
N LYS A 595 -21.74 24.79 17.69
CA LYS A 595 -22.09 23.46 17.20
C LYS A 595 -21.16 22.47 17.90
N GLU A 596 -21.67 21.68 18.84
CA GLU A 596 -20.99 20.50 19.36
C GLU A 596 -20.80 19.54 18.18
N GLN A 597 -19.62 19.59 17.55
CA GLN A 597 -19.16 18.49 16.72
C GLN A 597 -18.96 17.31 17.68
N GLU A 598 -19.81 16.29 17.55
CA GLU A 598 -19.65 15.00 18.23
C GLU A 598 -18.21 14.51 18.04
N SER A 599 -17.37 14.67 19.06
CA SER A 599 -15.98 14.22 18.98
C SER A 599 -15.98 12.71 19.08
N ILE A 600 -15.60 12.04 17.99
CA ILE A 600 -15.39 10.58 17.94
C ILE A 600 -14.49 10.18 19.13
N PRO A 601 -14.88 9.18 19.95
CA PRO A 601 -14.05 8.76 21.07
C PRO A 601 -12.70 8.24 20.55
N LEU A 602 -11.60 8.78 21.11
CA LEU A 602 -10.25 8.35 20.76
C LEU A 602 -10.10 6.85 21.05
N GLN A 603 -9.63 6.12 20.05
CA GLN A 603 -9.36 4.71 20.17
C GLN A 603 -8.01 4.48 20.84
N SER A 604 -7.88 3.31 21.44
CA SER A 604 -6.64 2.84 22.03
C SER A 604 -5.97 1.87 21.08
N PHE A 605 -4.65 1.91 21.06
CA PHE A 605 -3.83 1.03 20.23
C PHE A 605 -4.00 -0.43 20.68
N GLN A 606 -4.27 -1.33 19.74
CA GLN A 606 -4.28 -2.78 19.97
C GLN A 606 -3.29 -3.49 19.06
N PHE A 607 -2.51 -4.41 19.62
CA PHE A 607 -1.57 -5.20 18.83
C PHE A 607 -2.29 -6.35 18.14
N ASN A 608 -2.72 -6.16 16.89
CA ASN A 608 -3.40 -7.17 16.07
C ASN A 608 -2.57 -7.64 14.87
N THR A 609 -1.46 -6.96 14.55
CA THR A 609 -0.64 -7.27 13.37
C THR A 609 0.85 -7.16 13.69
N VAL A 610 1.61 -8.22 13.41
CA VAL A 610 3.07 -8.26 13.65
C VAL A 610 3.83 -7.28 12.75
N SER A 611 3.45 -7.22 11.47
CA SER A 611 4.04 -6.28 10.52
C SER A 611 3.08 -6.01 9.37
N LEU A 612 2.84 -4.74 9.06
CA LEU A 612 2.27 -4.30 7.77
C LEU A 612 3.30 -4.39 6.64
N ARG A 613 4.58 -4.39 7.01
CA ARG A 613 5.68 -4.65 6.09
C ARG A 613 5.78 -6.16 5.95
N GLY A 614 5.16 -6.71 4.90
CA GLY A 614 5.67 -7.94 4.32
C GLY A 614 7.19 -7.81 4.09
N SER A 615 7.87 -8.91 3.82
CA SER A 615 9.30 -9.07 3.49
C SER A 615 9.80 -8.28 2.27
N ASP A 616 9.20 -7.14 2.02
CA ASP A 616 8.78 -6.68 0.73
C ASP A 616 8.65 -5.16 0.83
N LYS A 617 9.62 -4.42 1.39
CA LYS A 617 9.74 -3.03 0.90
C LYS A 617 10.39 -3.05 -0.47
N ASP A 618 11.44 -3.84 -0.65
CA ASP A 618 12.02 -4.06 -1.99
C ASP A 618 11.11 -4.93 -2.87
N ALA A 619 10.47 -5.96 -2.30
CA ALA A 619 9.57 -6.83 -3.03
C ALA A 619 8.09 -6.38 -3.04
N ALA A 620 7.64 -5.44 -2.20
CA ALA A 620 6.30 -4.85 -2.33
C ALA A 620 6.39 -3.53 -3.04
N GLU A 621 7.49 -2.76 -3.00
CA GLU A 621 7.71 -1.81 -4.09
C GLU A 621 7.79 -2.58 -5.42
N ALA A 622 8.46 -3.73 -5.52
CA ALA A 622 8.40 -4.52 -6.77
C ALA A 622 7.01 -5.12 -7.09
N ARG A 623 6.25 -5.65 -6.10
CA ARG A 623 4.88 -6.20 -6.29
C ARG A 623 3.79 -5.12 -6.42
N TYR A 624 3.97 -3.94 -5.84
CA TYR A 624 3.10 -2.77 -6.00
C TYR A 624 3.47 -1.96 -7.24
N SER A 625 4.70 -2.09 -7.77
CA SER A 625 5.09 -1.51 -9.07
C SER A 625 4.73 -2.41 -10.24
N SER A 626 4.55 -3.72 -10.00
CA SER A 626 4.32 -4.70 -11.06
C SER A 626 2.93 -5.33 -10.95
N PRO A 627 2.20 -5.48 -12.06
CA PRO A 627 0.97 -6.26 -12.15
C PRO A 627 1.22 -7.69 -11.69
N THR A 628 0.26 -8.31 -10.99
CA THR A 628 0.38 -9.72 -10.56
C THR A 628 -0.93 -10.44 -10.84
N THR A 629 -0.85 -11.64 -11.42
CA THR A 629 -1.99 -12.57 -11.37
C THR A 629 -2.30 -12.89 -9.91
N SER A 630 -3.55 -12.73 -9.52
CA SER A 630 -4.01 -12.84 -8.14
C SER A 630 -5.08 -13.92 -8.02
N ALA A 631 -5.09 -14.63 -6.89
CA ALA A 631 -6.15 -15.59 -6.62
C ALA A 631 -7.51 -14.89 -6.38
N TRP A 632 -8.60 -15.62 -6.63
CA TRP A 632 -9.97 -15.08 -6.51
C TRP A 632 -10.29 -14.45 -5.16
N TYR A 633 -9.68 -14.93 -4.08
CA TYR A 633 -9.94 -14.40 -2.73
C TYR A 633 -9.34 -13.02 -2.50
N GLU A 634 -8.31 -12.60 -3.24
CA GLU A 634 -7.79 -11.22 -3.17
C GLU A 634 -8.80 -10.24 -3.80
N ALA A 635 -9.41 -10.61 -4.93
CA ALA A 635 -10.52 -9.87 -5.50
C ALA A 635 -11.74 -9.86 -4.54
N ALA A 636 -12.04 -11.00 -3.91
CA ALA A 636 -13.11 -11.08 -2.92
C ALA A 636 -12.86 -10.16 -1.72
N LYS A 637 -11.62 -10.08 -1.22
CA LYS A 637 -11.25 -9.13 -0.16
C LYS A 637 -11.50 -7.68 -0.58
N HIS A 638 -11.10 -7.28 -1.79
CA HIS A 638 -11.36 -5.93 -2.30
C HIS A 638 -12.85 -5.61 -2.41
N VAL A 639 -13.69 -6.60 -2.75
CA VAL A 639 -15.15 -6.42 -2.88
C VAL A 639 -15.87 -6.49 -1.53
N MET A 640 -15.43 -7.34 -0.61
CA MET A 640 -16.05 -7.53 0.71
C MET A 640 -15.64 -6.44 1.71
N PHE A 641 -14.43 -5.92 1.59
CA PHE A 641 -13.88 -4.88 2.46
C PHE A 641 -13.60 -3.61 1.65
N LYS A 642 -14.61 -3.11 0.94
CA LYS A 642 -14.46 -1.94 0.06
C LYS A 642 -13.85 -0.76 0.80
N GLU A 643 -14.18 -0.59 2.07
CA GLU A 643 -13.69 0.49 2.92
C GLU A 643 -12.17 0.42 3.11
N ALA A 644 -11.59 -0.79 3.17
CA ALA A 644 -10.16 -1.02 3.32
C ALA A 644 -9.36 -0.87 2.02
N PHE A 645 -10.02 -1.01 0.86
CA PHE A 645 -9.36 -1.11 -0.45
C PHE A 645 -9.83 -0.05 -1.48
N SER A 646 -10.83 0.78 -1.16
CA SER A 646 -11.31 1.85 -2.06
C SER A 646 -10.36 3.04 -2.12
N PRO A 647 -10.30 3.75 -3.26
CA PRO A 647 -9.52 4.98 -3.36
C PRO A 647 -10.04 6.05 -2.39
N ALA A 648 -9.12 6.81 -1.80
CA ALA A 648 -9.50 8.09 -1.20
C ALA A 648 -10.05 9.04 -2.28
N PRO A 649 -11.00 9.94 -1.96
CA PRO A 649 -11.48 10.96 -2.90
C PRO A 649 -10.32 11.77 -3.49
N LEU A 650 -10.35 11.99 -4.81
CA LEU A 650 -9.38 12.86 -5.50
C LEU A 650 -9.46 14.32 -5.05
N ASP A 651 -10.62 14.73 -4.51
CA ASP A 651 -10.87 16.04 -3.93
C ASP A 651 -11.33 15.87 -2.46
N PRO A 652 -10.59 16.41 -1.47
CA PRO A 652 -10.98 16.34 -0.06
C PRO A 652 -12.29 17.08 0.26
N ALA A 653 -12.83 17.88 -0.68
CA ALA A 653 -14.16 18.50 -0.57
C ALA A 653 -15.30 17.66 -1.17
N ALA A 654 -15.00 16.54 -1.87
CA ALA A 654 -16.02 15.64 -2.39
C ALA A 654 -16.50 14.69 -1.28
N GLU A 655 -17.82 14.67 -1.04
CA GLU A 655 -18.45 13.85 0.01
C GLU A 655 -18.37 12.34 -0.25
N GLU A 656 -18.01 11.89 -1.46
CA GLU A 656 -17.97 10.47 -1.82
C GLU A 656 -16.64 10.03 -2.46
N PRO A 657 -16.06 8.88 -2.05
CA PRO A 657 -14.93 8.25 -2.73
C PRO A 657 -15.30 7.80 -4.16
N PRO A 658 -14.33 7.60 -5.07
CA PRO A 658 -14.60 7.09 -6.40
C PRO A 658 -15.31 5.75 -6.29
N ASN A 659 -16.50 5.65 -6.88
CA ASN A 659 -17.29 4.44 -6.80
C ASN A 659 -16.53 3.29 -7.49
N LEU A 660 -16.26 2.20 -6.76
CA LEU A 660 -15.68 0.96 -7.31
C LEU A 660 -16.55 0.35 -8.43
N SER A 661 -17.80 0.80 -8.59
CA SER A 661 -18.66 0.45 -9.73
C SER A 661 -18.40 1.27 -11.00
N ALA A 662 -17.48 2.24 -10.97
CA ALA A 662 -17.05 2.94 -12.16
C ALA A 662 -16.32 1.95 -13.10
N LEU A 663 -16.49 2.09 -14.42
CA LEU A 663 -15.84 1.21 -15.39
C LEU A 663 -14.33 1.49 -15.51
N ARG A 664 -13.86 2.66 -15.05
CA ARG A 664 -12.46 3.12 -15.12
C ARG A 664 -12.04 3.91 -13.84
N PRO A 665 -12.04 3.30 -12.65
CA PRO A 665 -11.64 3.96 -11.39
C PRO A 665 -10.16 4.36 -11.36
N GLU A 666 -9.34 3.84 -12.26
CA GLU A 666 -7.90 4.11 -12.37
C GLU A 666 -7.53 5.49 -12.92
N LEU A 667 -8.49 6.21 -13.51
CA LEU A 667 -8.22 7.47 -14.19
C LEU A 667 -8.08 8.61 -13.17
N SER A 668 -7.01 9.40 -13.30
CA SER A 668 -6.76 10.58 -12.46
C SER A 668 -7.62 11.80 -12.82
N THR A 669 -8.24 11.78 -14.01
CA THR A 669 -9.15 12.83 -14.48
C THR A 669 -10.57 12.54 -13.97
N LYS A 670 -11.33 13.57 -13.57
CA LYS A 670 -12.74 13.42 -13.19
C LYS A 670 -13.53 12.84 -14.37
N THR A 671 -14.11 11.65 -14.17
CA THR A 671 -14.93 10.94 -15.15
C THR A 671 -16.40 10.89 -14.73
N TYR A 672 -17.26 10.67 -15.69
CA TYR A 672 -18.70 10.51 -15.52
C TYR A 672 -19.16 9.27 -16.27
N LEU A 673 -20.18 8.60 -15.72
CA LEU A 673 -20.82 7.46 -16.36
C LEU A 673 -22.14 7.93 -16.98
N VAL A 674 -22.19 7.96 -18.31
CA VAL A 674 -23.35 8.47 -19.06
C VAL A 674 -24.01 7.36 -19.85
N MET A 675 -25.32 7.44 -20.07
CA MET A 675 -26.08 6.39 -20.77
C MET A 675 -26.34 6.78 -22.21
N CYS A 676 -25.97 5.92 -23.17
CA CYS A 676 -26.34 6.12 -24.57
C CYS A 676 -27.86 5.99 -24.74
N THR A 677 -28.53 7.03 -25.21
CA THR A 677 -29.98 7.01 -25.47
C THR A 677 -30.28 6.93 -26.95
N VAL A 678 -29.43 7.52 -27.79
CA VAL A 678 -29.57 7.50 -29.25
C VAL A 678 -28.23 7.14 -29.88
N ASN A 679 -28.27 6.24 -30.86
CA ASN A 679 -27.20 6.01 -31.82
C ASN A 679 -27.82 5.88 -33.21
N LYS A 680 -27.75 6.95 -34.00
CA LYS A 680 -28.47 7.08 -35.27
C LYS A 680 -27.52 7.41 -36.41
N ARG A 681 -27.40 6.50 -37.37
CA ARG A 681 -26.69 6.75 -38.63
C ARG A 681 -27.38 7.88 -39.43
N LEU A 682 -26.58 8.85 -39.87
CA LEU A 682 -27.00 10.01 -40.68
C LEU A 682 -26.77 9.80 -42.18
N THR A 683 -25.88 8.89 -42.58
CA THR A 683 -25.65 8.55 -43.99
C THR A 683 -26.51 7.37 -44.45
N PRO A 684 -26.86 7.26 -45.75
CA PRO A 684 -27.55 6.07 -46.26
C PRO A 684 -26.76 4.78 -45.98
N LYS A 685 -27.47 3.65 -45.76
CA LYS A 685 -26.84 2.33 -45.56
C LYS A 685 -26.01 1.87 -46.76
N SER A 686 -26.38 2.32 -47.96
CA SER A 686 -25.65 2.07 -49.21
C SER A 686 -24.38 2.92 -49.36
N TYR A 687 -24.17 3.91 -48.49
CA TYR A 687 -22.98 4.75 -48.51
C TYR A 687 -21.85 4.10 -47.71
N ASN A 688 -20.63 4.17 -48.23
CA ASN A 688 -19.48 3.48 -47.62
C ASN A 688 -19.02 4.11 -46.30
N ARG A 689 -19.25 5.41 -46.08
CA ARG A 689 -18.88 6.08 -44.83
C ARG A 689 -20.06 6.12 -43.86
N ASN A 690 -19.86 5.63 -42.64
CA ASN A 690 -20.84 5.72 -41.58
C ASN A 690 -20.58 7.00 -40.76
N VAL A 691 -21.45 8.01 -40.92
CA VAL A 691 -21.50 9.18 -40.04
C VAL A 691 -22.77 9.04 -39.22
N PHE A 692 -22.68 9.20 -37.91
CA PHE A 692 -23.78 8.95 -36.99
C PHE A 692 -23.83 9.98 -35.87
N HIS A 693 -25.05 10.21 -35.40
CA HIS A 693 -25.39 11.07 -34.29
C HIS A 693 -25.59 10.21 -33.04
N MET A 694 -25.08 10.68 -31.91
CA MET A 694 -25.30 10.04 -30.62
C MET A 694 -25.84 11.04 -29.62
N GLU A 695 -26.67 10.55 -28.69
CA GLU A 695 -27.11 11.29 -27.51
C GLU A 695 -26.79 10.47 -26.27
N PHE A 696 -26.25 11.13 -25.24
CA PHE A 696 -25.99 10.55 -23.95
C PHE A 696 -26.77 11.29 -22.87
N ASP A 697 -27.52 10.55 -22.06
CA ASP A 697 -28.19 11.04 -20.85
C ASP A 697 -27.18 11.19 -19.72
N THR A 698 -27.19 12.36 -19.09
CA THR A 698 -26.31 12.75 -17.99
C THR A 698 -27.06 12.99 -16.68
N THR A 699 -28.35 12.62 -16.60
CA THR A 699 -29.20 12.83 -15.42
C THR A 699 -28.58 12.19 -14.17
N GLY A 700 -28.49 12.95 -13.09
CA GLY A 700 -27.93 12.48 -11.81
C GLY A 700 -26.40 12.33 -11.77
N THR A 701 -25.69 12.61 -12.87
CA THR A 701 -24.21 12.52 -12.90
C THR A 701 -23.50 13.80 -12.44
N GLY A 702 -24.21 14.93 -12.42
CA GLY A 702 -23.64 16.26 -12.16
C GLY A 702 -22.69 16.77 -13.26
N LEU A 703 -22.66 16.13 -14.44
CA LEU A 703 -21.83 16.54 -15.57
C LEU A 703 -22.31 17.89 -16.11
N THR A 704 -21.41 18.88 -16.12
CA THR A 704 -21.63 20.20 -16.73
C THR A 704 -20.59 20.46 -17.81
N TYR A 705 -21.01 21.02 -18.94
CA TYR A 705 -20.13 21.40 -20.05
C TYR A 705 -20.50 22.75 -20.65
N ARG A 706 -19.53 23.41 -21.27
CA ARG A 706 -19.69 24.68 -21.99
C ARG A 706 -19.67 24.46 -23.50
N LEU A 707 -20.21 25.44 -24.22
CA LEU A 707 -20.20 25.44 -25.67
C LEU A 707 -18.78 25.36 -26.22
N GLY A 708 -18.60 24.46 -27.18
CA GLY A 708 -17.34 24.18 -27.85
C GLY A 708 -16.39 23.24 -27.11
N GLU A 709 -16.68 22.86 -25.86
CA GLU A 709 -15.90 21.82 -25.18
C GLU A 709 -16.03 20.48 -25.88
N ALA A 710 -15.08 19.59 -25.62
CA ALA A 710 -15.06 18.25 -26.17
C ALA A 710 -15.38 17.21 -25.09
N LEU A 711 -16.10 16.17 -25.49
CA LEU A 711 -16.33 14.98 -24.68
C LEU A 711 -15.19 13.99 -24.94
N GLY A 712 -14.40 13.71 -23.91
CA GLY A 712 -13.40 12.66 -23.93
C GLY A 712 -14.06 11.31 -23.69
N VAL A 713 -14.20 10.51 -24.74
CA VAL A 713 -14.78 9.16 -24.64
C VAL A 713 -13.67 8.16 -24.36
N HIS A 714 -13.84 7.36 -23.31
CA HIS A 714 -12.95 6.25 -22.97
C HIS A 714 -13.43 4.97 -23.66
N GLY A 715 -13.10 4.84 -24.94
CA GLY A 715 -13.50 3.70 -25.78
C GLY A 715 -12.81 2.39 -25.41
N TRP A 716 -13.38 1.28 -25.87
CA TRP A 716 -12.88 -0.07 -25.62
C TRP A 716 -12.35 -0.72 -26.89
N ASN A 717 -11.42 -1.66 -26.73
CA ASN A 717 -11.09 -2.59 -27.81
C ASN A 717 -12.29 -3.52 -28.10
N ASP A 718 -12.35 -4.02 -29.33
CA ASP A 718 -13.40 -4.95 -29.75
C ASP A 718 -13.34 -6.27 -28.95
N THR A 719 -14.53 -6.76 -28.57
CA THR A 719 -14.66 -7.96 -27.72
C THR A 719 -14.11 -9.21 -28.41
N GLU A 720 -14.39 -9.38 -29.71
CA GLU A 720 -13.96 -10.56 -30.47
C GLU A 720 -12.46 -10.51 -30.71
N GLU A 721 -11.90 -9.33 -31.02
CA GLU A 721 -10.45 -9.14 -31.20
C GLU A 721 -9.68 -9.47 -29.91
N VAL A 722 -10.18 -9.05 -28.74
CA VAL A 722 -9.54 -9.36 -27.45
C VAL A 722 -9.60 -10.85 -27.13
N LEU A 723 -10.72 -11.51 -27.38
CA LEU A 723 -10.86 -12.95 -27.15
C LEU A 723 -9.98 -13.77 -28.11
N GLU A 724 -9.87 -13.36 -29.38
CA GLU A 724 -8.95 -13.97 -30.34
C GLU A 724 -7.49 -13.78 -29.88
N PHE A 725 -7.12 -12.58 -29.42
CA PHE A 725 -5.81 -12.31 -28.85
C PHE A 725 -5.53 -13.24 -27.66
N CYS A 726 -6.46 -13.36 -26.70
CA CYS A 726 -6.31 -14.25 -25.55
C CYS A 726 -6.07 -15.70 -25.98
N GLY A 727 -6.88 -16.20 -26.93
CA GLY A 727 -6.77 -17.56 -27.47
C GLY A 727 -5.43 -17.82 -28.16
N ARG A 728 -4.95 -16.91 -29.02
CA ARG A 728 -3.65 -17.04 -29.69
C ARG A 728 -2.47 -16.86 -28.74
N TYR A 729 -2.58 -15.92 -27.80
CA TYR A 729 -1.52 -15.61 -26.84
C TYR A 729 -1.45 -16.63 -25.69
N GLY A 730 -2.45 -17.49 -25.54
CA GLY A 730 -2.51 -18.50 -24.49
C GLY A 730 -2.81 -17.91 -23.11
N ALA A 731 -3.55 -16.80 -23.08
CA ALA A 731 -4.00 -16.16 -21.85
C ALA A 731 -5.46 -16.52 -21.58
N ASN A 732 -5.78 -16.88 -20.33
CA ASN A 732 -7.17 -17.14 -19.95
C ASN A 732 -7.87 -15.80 -19.67
N PRO A 733 -8.95 -15.45 -20.40
CA PRO A 733 -9.66 -14.19 -20.21
C PRO A 733 -10.25 -14.01 -18.81
N ASP A 734 -10.54 -15.10 -18.10
CA ASP A 734 -11.16 -15.10 -16.77
C ASP A 734 -10.14 -15.01 -15.61
N ASP A 735 -8.85 -15.14 -15.90
CA ASP A 735 -7.81 -15.00 -14.88
C ASP A 735 -7.84 -13.59 -14.31
N LEU A 736 -7.59 -13.48 -13.01
CA LEU A 736 -7.60 -12.20 -12.31
C LEU A 736 -6.19 -11.63 -12.25
N ILE A 737 -6.07 -10.38 -12.65
CA ILE A 737 -4.85 -9.59 -12.57
C ILE A 737 -5.10 -8.35 -11.73
N SER A 738 -4.22 -8.13 -10.77
CA SER A 738 -4.20 -6.92 -9.97
C SER A 738 -3.21 -5.94 -10.58
N VAL A 739 -3.70 -4.79 -11.02
CA VAL A 739 -2.93 -3.75 -11.70
C VAL A 739 -2.76 -2.56 -10.75
N PRO A 740 -1.55 -2.02 -10.59
CA PRO A 740 -1.35 -0.84 -9.76
C PRO A 740 -1.97 0.40 -10.40
N LEU A 741 -2.61 1.24 -9.57
CA LEU A 741 -3.10 2.55 -9.96
C LEU A 741 -1.94 3.54 -9.99
N PRO A 742 -1.90 4.48 -10.96
CA PRO A 742 -0.94 5.58 -10.94
C PRO A 742 -1.11 6.37 -9.64
N SER A 743 -0.09 6.37 -8.79
CA SER A 743 -0.16 7.01 -7.48
C SER A 743 -0.29 8.53 -7.66
N SER A 744 -1.40 9.12 -7.23
CA SER A 744 -1.43 10.55 -6.95
C SER A 744 -0.53 10.81 -5.73
N SER A 745 0.27 11.88 -5.79
CA SER A 745 1.44 12.20 -4.94
C SER A 745 1.27 12.13 -3.40
N ARG A 746 0.14 11.72 -2.84
CA ARG A 746 -0.17 11.75 -1.40
C ARG A 746 -0.91 10.53 -0.84
N SER A 747 -1.10 9.44 -1.59
CA SER A 747 -1.80 8.23 -1.13
C SER A 747 -0.99 6.94 -1.32
N ALA A 748 -1.30 5.92 -0.52
CA ALA A 748 -0.70 4.58 -0.66
C ALA A 748 -0.90 4.02 -2.07
N PRO A 749 0.03 3.20 -2.61
CA PRO A 749 -0.13 2.58 -3.92
C PRO A 749 -1.39 1.70 -3.93
N GLN A 750 -2.41 2.13 -4.67
CA GLN A 750 -3.68 1.41 -4.79
C GLN A 750 -3.61 0.38 -5.93
N ARG A 751 -4.39 -0.69 -5.84
CA ARG A 751 -4.52 -1.70 -6.90
C ARG A 751 -5.97 -1.87 -7.27
N VAL A 752 -6.23 -2.11 -8.54
CA VAL A 752 -7.54 -2.56 -9.02
C VAL A 752 -7.36 -3.97 -9.56
N THR A 753 -8.21 -4.88 -9.09
CA THR A 753 -8.25 -6.26 -9.59
C THR A 753 -9.30 -6.36 -10.68
N ARG A 754 -8.89 -6.85 -11.85
CA ARG A 754 -9.73 -7.02 -13.04
C ARG A 754 -9.46 -8.40 -13.65
N THR A 755 -10.34 -8.85 -14.53
CA THR A 755 -10.01 -10.00 -15.38
C THR A 755 -9.00 -9.60 -16.46
N VAL A 756 -8.23 -10.56 -16.96
CA VAL A 756 -7.33 -10.35 -18.11
C VAL A 756 -8.10 -9.77 -19.30
N PHE A 757 -9.32 -10.26 -19.54
CA PHE A 757 -10.22 -9.71 -20.55
C PHE A 757 -10.49 -8.22 -20.35
N GLN A 758 -10.87 -7.81 -19.13
CA GLN A 758 -11.17 -6.41 -18.83
C GLN A 758 -9.95 -5.50 -19.01
N VAL A 759 -8.75 -5.96 -18.63
CA VAL A 759 -7.51 -5.20 -18.81
C VAL A 759 -7.19 -5.00 -20.29
N LEU A 760 -7.24 -6.07 -21.09
CA LEU A 760 -6.98 -5.99 -22.53
C LEU A 760 -8.07 -5.22 -23.28
N GLN A 761 -9.31 -5.27 -22.82
CA GLN A 761 -10.42 -4.56 -23.46
C GLN A 761 -10.44 -3.07 -23.12
N GLN A 762 -10.22 -2.72 -21.86
CA GLN A 762 -10.55 -1.39 -21.34
C GLN A 762 -9.34 -0.56 -20.95
N GLN A 763 -8.17 -1.19 -20.69
CA GLN A 763 -7.00 -0.49 -20.17
C GLN A 763 -5.84 -0.43 -21.17
N LEU A 764 -5.48 -1.53 -21.83
CA LEU A 764 -4.31 -1.58 -22.73
C LEU A 764 -4.66 -1.29 -24.19
N ASP A 765 -3.89 -0.43 -24.86
CA ASP A 765 -4.04 -0.12 -26.29
C ASP A 765 -3.39 -1.19 -27.17
N ILE A 766 -3.76 -2.46 -26.97
CA ILE A 766 -3.13 -3.63 -27.60
C ILE A 766 -3.27 -3.64 -29.14
N PHE A 767 -4.30 -2.98 -29.68
CA PHE A 767 -4.52 -2.81 -31.12
C PHE A 767 -4.10 -1.42 -31.63
N GLY A 768 -3.47 -0.61 -30.77
CA GLY A 768 -2.93 0.70 -31.09
C GLY A 768 -1.51 0.66 -31.62
N LYS A 769 -0.92 1.85 -31.77
CA LYS A 769 0.40 2.07 -32.37
C LYS A 769 1.54 1.81 -31.39
N PRO A 770 2.48 0.88 -31.67
CA PRO A 770 3.65 0.61 -30.84
C PRO A 770 4.62 1.77 -30.75
N SER A 771 5.06 2.10 -29.52
CA SER A 771 6.10 3.08 -29.28
C SER A 771 7.51 2.50 -29.40
N LYS A 772 8.50 3.37 -29.56
CA LYS A 772 9.92 2.99 -29.61
C LYS A 772 10.34 2.20 -28.36
N SER A 773 9.87 2.62 -27.18
CA SER A 773 10.13 1.95 -25.89
C SER A 773 9.54 0.55 -25.82
N PHE A 774 8.43 0.28 -26.51
CA PHE A 774 7.86 -1.07 -26.55
C PHE A 774 8.79 -2.05 -27.27
N PHE A 775 9.32 -1.69 -28.45
CA PHE A 775 10.25 -2.57 -29.19
C PHE A 775 11.53 -2.87 -28.39
N ASP A 776 12.07 -1.84 -27.73
CA ASP A 776 13.27 -1.96 -26.87
C ASP A 776 13.03 -2.94 -25.71
N ARG A 777 11.93 -2.77 -24.98
CA ARG A 777 11.56 -3.66 -23.87
C ARG A 777 11.21 -5.06 -24.35
N LEU A 778 10.48 -5.19 -25.44
CA LEU A 778 10.07 -6.48 -26.00
C LEU A 778 11.27 -7.35 -26.39
N ALA A 779 12.35 -6.73 -26.90
CA ALA A 779 13.57 -7.43 -27.26
C ALA A 779 14.15 -8.26 -26.10
N THR A 780 14.03 -7.77 -24.86
CA THR A 780 14.54 -8.48 -23.67
C THR A 780 13.84 -9.81 -23.37
N PHE A 781 12.66 -10.03 -23.95
CA PHE A 781 11.89 -11.27 -23.81
C PHE A 781 12.13 -12.26 -24.96
N ALA A 782 12.90 -11.88 -25.99
CA ALA A 782 13.16 -12.70 -27.17
C ALA A 782 14.12 -13.86 -26.86
N LYS A 783 13.69 -15.09 -27.15
CA LYS A 783 14.54 -16.29 -27.04
C LYS A 783 15.37 -16.56 -28.30
N ASP A 784 14.91 -16.14 -29.49
CA ASP A 784 15.71 -16.21 -30.72
C ASP A 784 16.51 -14.91 -30.88
N ARG A 785 17.84 -15.06 -30.95
CA ARG A 785 18.78 -13.94 -31.16
C ARG A 785 18.44 -13.12 -32.40
N ARG A 786 17.91 -13.73 -33.46
CA ARG A 786 17.54 -13.01 -34.70
C ARG A 786 16.37 -12.07 -34.48
N GLU A 787 15.38 -12.49 -33.69
CA GLU A 787 14.23 -11.67 -33.32
C GLU A 787 14.66 -10.56 -32.35
N GLU A 788 15.48 -10.89 -31.35
CA GLU A 788 16.08 -9.92 -30.43
C GLU A 788 16.79 -8.79 -31.17
N MET A 789 17.72 -9.13 -32.08
CA MET A 789 18.47 -8.14 -32.86
C MET A 789 17.56 -7.32 -33.78
N ALA A 790 16.52 -7.92 -34.36
CA ALA A 790 15.56 -7.20 -35.20
C ALA A 790 14.76 -6.16 -34.39
N LEU A 791 14.31 -6.54 -33.19
CA LEU A 791 13.59 -5.65 -32.28
C LEU A 791 14.49 -4.49 -31.79
N GLN A 792 15.73 -4.80 -31.39
CA GLN A 792 16.74 -3.80 -31.01
C GLN A 792 17.06 -2.84 -32.15
N PHE A 793 17.18 -3.34 -33.39
CA PHE A 793 17.40 -2.49 -34.55
C PHE A 793 16.25 -1.52 -34.77
N ILE A 794 14.99 -1.98 -34.70
CA ILE A 794 13.81 -1.09 -34.83
C ILE A 794 13.80 -0.01 -33.74
N ALA A 795 14.24 -0.36 -32.53
CA ALA A 795 14.36 0.56 -31.41
C ALA A 795 15.62 1.46 -31.46
N SER A 796 16.54 1.26 -32.40
CA SER A 796 17.76 2.07 -32.50
C SER A 796 17.56 3.34 -33.35
N PRO A 797 18.47 4.33 -33.27
CA PRO A 797 18.47 5.48 -34.18
C PRO A 797 18.53 5.06 -35.66
N GLU A 798 19.28 4.01 -36.00
CA GLU A 798 19.43 3.48 -37.36
C GLU A 798 18.11 2.87 -37.89
N GLY A 799 17.28 2.30 -37.01
CA GLY A 799 15.96 1.76 -37.35
C GLY A 799 14.82 2.78 -37.37
N ALA A 800 15.07 4.08 -37.13
CA ALA A 800 14.02 5.09 -37.04
C ALA A 800 13.13 5.17 -38.29
N HIS A 801 13.71 4.98 -39.49
CA HIS A 801 12.94 4.92 -40.73
C HIS A 801 12.04 3.67 -40.80
N THR A 802 12.52 2.53 -40.32
CA THR A 802 11.75 1.28 -40.23
C THR A 802 10.59 1.44 -39.26
N LEU A 803 10.83 2.01 -38.07
CA LEU A 803 9.78 2.31 -37.08
C LEU A 803 8.73 3.26 -37.67
N LYS A 804 9.15 4.30 -38.40
CA LYS A 804 8.24 5.23 -39.08
C LYS A 804 7.38 4.51 -40.12
N LYS A 805 7.99 3.66 -40.95
CA LYS A 805 7.25 2.85 -41.94
C LYS A 805 6.23 1.93 -41.27
N LEU A 806 6.63 1.19 -40.23
CA LEU A 806 5.73 0.30 -39.50
C LEU A 806 4.52 1.04 -38.92
N ASN A 807 4.74 2.27 -38.45
CA ASN A 807 3.71 3.07 -37.80
C ASN A 807 2.79 3.84 -38.76
N GLU A 808 3.33 4.43 -39.83
CA GLU A 808 2.61 5.35 -40.72
C GLU A 808 2.14 4.70 -42.02
N VAL A 809 2.86 3.67 -42.50
CA VAL A 809 2.56 3.01 -43.78
C VAL A 809 1.90 1.66 -43.53
N ASP A 810 2.57 0.80 -42.75
CA ASP A 810 2.09 -0.56 -42.50
C ASP A 810 1.02 -0.58 -41.39
N THR A 811 0.99 0.45 -40.54
CA THR A 811 0.03 0.63 -39.41
C THR A 811 -0.05 -0.59 -38.48
N VAL A 812 1.12 -1.14 -38.17
CA VAL A 812 1.29 -2.33 -37.32
C VAL A 812 0.88 -2.01 -35.88
N SER A 813 0.10 -2.90 -35.26
CA SER A 813 -0.31 -2.80 -33.85
C SER A 813 0.64 -3.54 -32.88
N TYR A 814 0.48 -3.32 -31.57
CA TYR A 814 1.26 -4.08 -30.56
C TYR A 814 1.08 -5.58 -30.73
N ALA A 815 -0.18 -5.98 -30.92
CA ALA A 815 -0.54 -7.35 -31.17
C ALA A 815 0.15 -7.90 -32.45
N ASP A 816 0.18 -7.11 -33.55
CA ASP A 816 0.87 -7.48 -34.80
C ASP A 816 2.37 -7.75 -34.59
N VAL A 817 3.02 -6.94 -33.76
CA VAL A 817 4.43 -7.16 -33.39
C VAL A 817 4.59 -8.47 -32.60
N LEU A 818 3.72 -8.73 -31.62
CA LEU A 818 3.78 -9.95 -30.81
C LEU A 818 3.58 -11.23 -31.65
N TRP A 819 2.73 -11.19 -32.68
CA TRP A 819 2.58 -12.33 -33.60
C TRP A 819 3.77 -12.49 -34.56
N LYS A 820 4.39 -11.37 -34.95
CA LYS A 820 5.56 -11.38 -35.85
C LYS A 820 6.83 -11.89 -35.19
N TYR A 821 6.99 -11.69 -33.88
CA TYR A 821 8.16 -12.09 -33.09
C TYR A 821 7.76 -13.07 -31.98
N PRO A 822 7.37 -14.32 -32.31
CA PRO A 822 6.81 -15.27 -31.36
C PRO A 822 7.78 -15.73 -30.27
N SER A 823 9.10 -15.55 -30.45
CA SER A 823 10.08 -15.87 -29.41
C SER A 823 10.14 -14.79 -28.31
N ALA A 824 9.68 -13.57 -28.60
CA ALA A 824 9.57 -12.45 -27.68
C ALA A 824 8.20 -12.45 -26.99
N ARG A 825 8.02 -13.37 -26.04
CA ARG A 825 6.72 -13.68 -25.46
C ARG A 825 6.68 -13.42 -23.93
N PRO A 826 6.48 -12.16 -23.51
CA PRO A 826 6.27 -11.83 -22.10
C PRO A 826 4.99 -12.46 -21.53
N ARG A 827 4.88 -12.52 -20.20
CA ARG A 827 3.62 -12.90 -19.52
C ARG A 827 2.64 -11.72 -19.51
N ILE A 828 1.37 -11.97 -19.19
CA ILE A 828 0.34 -10.92 -19.17
C ILE A 828 0.70 -9.79 -18.18
N GLU A 829 1.30 -10.13 -17.05
CA GLU A 829 1.76 -9.17 -16.05
C GLU A 829 2.83 -8.21 -16.61
N GLU A 830 3.70 -8.73 -17.47
CA GLU A 830 4.78 -7.99 -18.11
C GLU A 830 4.24 -7.17 -19.29
N LEU A 831 3.24 -7.69 -20.02
CA LEU A 831 2.56 -6.96 -21.10
C LEU A 831 1.91 -5.67 -20.60
N VAL A 832 1.25 -5.71 -19.45
CA VAL A 832 0.64 -4.52 -18.81
C VAL A 832 1.67 -3.42 -18.54
N MET A 833 2.95 -3.76 -18.38
CA MET A 833 4.03 -2.80 -18.11
C MET A 833 4.72 -2.23 -19.36
N ILE A 834 4.50 -2.84 -20.53
CA ILE A 834 5.20 -2.45 -21.77
C ILE A 834 4.25 -1.94 -22.86
N VAL A 835 2.97 -2.27 -22.80
CA VAL A 835 1.92 -1.75 -23.69
C VAL A 835 1.32 -0.47 -23.10
N GLU A 836 1.14 0.55 -23.94
CA GLU A 836 0.54 1.82 -23.50
C GLU A 836 -0.95 1.68 -23.15
N GLU A 837 -1.44 2.57 -22.28
CA GLU A 837 -2.86 2.60 -21.93
C GLU A 837 -3.73 3.26 -23.01
N ILE A 838 -5.00 2.84 -23.09
CA ILE A 838 -6.01 3.44 -23.96
C ILE A 838 -6.29 4.88 -23.51
N LYS A 839 -5.84 5.83 -24.32
CA LYS A 839 -6.15 7.26 -24.18
C LYS A 839 -7.59 7.56 -24.55
N GLU A 840 -8.20 8.55 -23.91
CA GLU A 840 -9.49 9.10 -24.30
C GLU A 840 -9.44 9.67 -25.72
N ARG A 841 -10.55 9.54 -26.46
CA ARG A 841 -10.72 10.19 -27.76
C ARG A 841 -11.68 11.35 -27.60
N HIS A 842 -11.25 12.53 -28.02
CA HIS A 842 -12.03 13.75 -27.91
C HIS A 842 -12.97 13.91 -29.10
N TYR A 843 -14.22 14.20 -28.82
CA TYR A 843 -15.24 14.55 -29.81
C TYR A 843 -15.85 15.90 -29.44
N SER A 844 -15.86 16.85 -30.37
CA SER A 844 -16.48 18.16 -30.14
C SER A 844 -17.98 17.97 -29.88
N ILE A 845 -18.49 18.58 -28.80
CA ILE A 845 -19.86 18.40 -28.38
C ILE A 845 -20.81 19.06 -29.39
N ALA A 846 -21.84 18.33 -29.80
CA ALA A 846 -22.80 18.71 -30.84
C ALA A 846 -24.11 19.34 -30.31
N SER A 847 -24.16 19.63 -29.00
CA SER A 847 -25.32 20.19 -28.31
C SER A 847 -24.96 21.37 -27.41
N ALA A 848 -25.93 22.25 -27.17
CA ALA A 848 -25.84 23.27 -26.14
C ALA A 848 -26.51 22.77 -24.85
N GLN A 849 -25.77 22.64 -23.74
CA GLN A 849 -26.35 22.17 -22.47
C GLN A 849 -27.51 23.06 -22.01
N SER A 850 -27.46 24.36 -22.33
CA SER A 850 -28.53 25.32 -22.02
C SER A 850 -29.86 25.00 -22.73
N VAL A 851 -29.83 24.20 -23.80
CA VAL A 851 -30.97 23.81 -24.61
C VAL A 851 -31.40 22.38 -24.31
N VAL A 852 -30.44 21.45 -24.19
CA VAL A 852 -30.74 20.01 -24.05
C VAL A 852 -30.80 19.52 -22.59
N GLY A 853 -30.40 20.34 -21.62
CA GLY A 853 -30.42 19.98 -20.20
C GLY A 853 -29.36 18.92 -19.84
N ASP A 854 -29.78 17.87 -19.15
CA ASP A 854 -28.91 16.73 -18.75
C ASP A 854 -28.67 15.76 -19.92
N ARG A 855 -28.18 16.30 -21.05
CA ARG A 855 -27.86 15.54 -22.26
C ARG A 855 -26.62 16.08 -22.95
N VAL A 856 -25.83 15.20 -23.56
CA VAL A 856 -24.71 15.57 -24.42
C VAL A 856 -24.79 14.82 -25.75
N ASP A 857 -24.71 15.55 -26.86
CA ASP A 857 -24.83 15.01 -28.21
C ASP A 857 -23.45 14.95 -28.89
N LEU A 858 -23.18 13.90 -29.67
CA LEU A 858 -21.99 13.79 -30.51
C LEU A 858 -22.35 13.61 -31.98
N LEU A 859 -21.42 14.03 -32.86
CA LEU A 859 -21.43 13.72 -34.29
C LEU A 859 -20.12 13.02 -34.63
N VAL A 860 -20.19 11.75 -35.02
CA VAL A 860 -19.04 10.87 -35.16
C VAL A 860 -19.01 10.26 -36.56
N VAL A 861 -17.81 10.04 -37.10
CA VAL A 861 -17.58 9.27 -38.33
C VAL A 861 -16.74 8.04 -38.00
N THR A 862 -17.10 6.89 -38.57
CA THR A 862 -16.26 5.69 -38.45
C THR A 862 -14.94 5.87 -39.18
N VAL A 863 -13.87 5.37 -38.57
CA VAL A 863 -12.55 5.34 -39.18
C VAL A 863 -12.19 3.89 -39.47
N ASP A 864 -11.95 3.58 -40.73
CA ASP A 864 -11.46 2.30 -41.21
C ASP A 864 -10.50 2.54 -42.39
N TRP A 865 -9.49 1.69 -42.52
CA TRP A 865 -8.53 1.74 -43.63
C TRP A 865 -8.01 0.35 -43.96
N VAL A 866 -7.50 0.20 -45.19
CA VAL A 866 -6.88 -1.04 -45.67
C VAL A 866 -5.36 -0.85 -45.61
N THR A 867 -4.68 -1.75 -44.93
CA THR A 867 -3.21 -1.77 -44.84
C THR A 867 -2.59 -2.29 -46.14
N PRO A 868 -1.28 -2.08 -46.39
CA PRO A 868 -0.62 -2.51 -47.63
C PRO A 868 -0.71 -4.02 -47.91
N ASP A 869 -0.83 -4.85 -46.87
CA ASP A 869 -1.04 -6.31 -46.93
C ASP A 869 -2.51 -6.71 -47.15
N GLY A 870 -3.44 -5.76 -47.24
CA GLY A 870 -4.86 -6.00 -47.51
C GLY A 870 -5.73 -6.20 -46.28
N THR A 871 -5.16 -6.12 -45.07
CA THR A 871 -5.90 -6.23 -43.81
C THR A 871 -6.71 -4.96 -43.55
N ILE A 872 -7.96 -5.10 -43.10
CA ILE A 872 -8.79 -3.94 -42.70
C ILE A 872 -8.50 -3.63 -41.24
N LYS A 873 -8.15 -2.37 -40.95
CA LYS A 873 -7.96 -1.84 -39.59
C LYS A 873 -9.02 -0.80 -39.29
N TYR A 874 -9.30 -0.63 -37.99
CA TYR A 874 -10.37 0.21 -37.50
C TYR A 874 -9.87 1.19 -36.44
N GLY A 875 -10.46 2.38 -36.42
CA GLY A 875 -10.35 3.30 -35.28
C GLY A 875 -11.14 2.75 -34.11
N GLN A 876 -10.43 2.19 -33.10
CA GLN A 876 -11.02 1.46 -31.98
C GLN A 876 -12.17 2.20 -31.29
N CYS A 877 -11.98 3.48 -30.92
CA CYS A 877 -13.05 4.26 -30.28
C CYS A 877 -14.27 4.50 -31.20
N THR A 878 -14.07 4.72 -32.49
CA THR A 878 -15.19 4.92 -33.42
C THR A 878 -15.94 3.64 -33.73
N ARG A 879 -15.26 2.49 -33.73
CA ARG A 879 -15.87 1.16 -33.84
C ARG A 879 -16.71 0.86 -32.60
N TYR A 880 -16.11 1.05 -31.42
CA TYR A 880 -16.82 0.97 -30.13
C TYR A 880 -18.10 1.81 -30.10
N LEU A 881 -18.02 3.07 -30.52
CA LEU A 881 -19.19 3.97 -30.56
C LEU A 881 -20.21 3.58 -31.63
N ALA A 882 -19.77 3.07 -32.78
CA ALA A 882 -20.68 2.63 -33.84
C ALA A 882 -21.51 1.41 -33.42
N ASP A 883 -20.92 0.50 -32.64
CA ASP A 883 -21.58 -0.72 -32.14
C ASP A 883 -22.34 -0.50 -30.82
N LEU A 884 -22.22 0.69 -30.22
CA LEU A 884 -22.84 1.01 -28.94
C LEU A 884 -24.37 1.06 -29.06
N LYS A 885 -25.06 0.25 -28.25
CA LYS A 885 -26.52 0.19 -28.23
C LYS A 885 -27.12 1.19 -27.24
N PRO A 886 -28.32 1.74 -27.53
CA PRO A 886 -29.08 2.47 -26.54
C PRO A 886 -29.29 1.64 -25.26
N GLY A 887 -29.13 2.27 -24.10
CA GLY A 887 -29.14 1.66 -22.77
C GLY A 887 -27.76 1.29 -22.22
N CYS A 888 -26.71 1.25 -23.06
CA CYS A 888 -25.35 1.00 -22.59
C CYS A 888 -24.73 2.24 -21.93
N GLN A 889 -23.95 2.02 -20.88
CA GLN A 889 -23.20 3.08 -20.19
C GLN A 889 -21.81 3.28 -20.80
N VAL A 890 -21.35 4.52 -20.81
CA VAL A 890 -20.04 4.93 -21.33
C VAL A 890 -19.34 5.81 -20.32
N THR A 891 -18.04 5.58 -20.13
CA THR A 891 -17.19 6.47 -19.34
C THR A 891 -16.73 7.64 -20.18
N VAL A 892 -16.99 8.85 -19.71
CA VAL A 892 -16.63 10.10 -20.39
C VAL A 892 -15.94 11.08 -19.45
N SER A 893 -15.17 11.99 -20.01
CA SER A 893 -14.56 13.13 -19.34
C SER A 893 -14.82 14.42 -20.14
N ILE A 894 -14.73 15.58 -19.49
CA ILE A 894 -14.87 16.88 -20.15
C ILE A 894 -13.48 17.47 -20.38
N LYS A 895 -13.25 17.96 -21.60
CA LYS A 895 -12.00 18.63 -21.97
C LYS A 895 -12.28 20.07 -22.40
N PRO A 896 -11.59 21.05 -21.81
CA PRO A 896 -11.67 22.44 -22.23
C PRO A 896 -11.28 22.59 -23.71
N SER A 897 -11.97 23.48 -24.42
CA SER A 897 -11.63 23.88 -25.78
C SER A 897 -11.47 25.40 -25.91
N VAL A 898 -10.78 25.80 -26.98
CA VAL A 898 -10.67 27.19 -27.46
C VAL A 898 -11.88 27.64 -28.29
N MET A 899 -12.77 26.71 -28.69
CA MET A 899 -13.98 26.97 -29.50
C MET A 899 -15.11 27.63 -28.69
N LYS A 900 -14.86 28.78 -28.07
CA LYS A 900 -15.87 29.48 -27.25
C LYS A 900 -16.62 30.52 -28.07
N LEU A 901 -17.88 30.79 -27.72
CA LEU A 901 -18.61 31.93 -28.28
C LEU A 901 -17.94 33.27 -27.92
N PRO A 902 -18.09 34.31 -28.77
CA PRO A 902 -17.64 35.65 -28.44
C PRO A 902 -18.31 36.19 -27.15
N PRO A 903 -17.66 37.08 -26.39
CA PRO A 903 -18.24 37.66 -25.18
C PRO A 903 -19.54 38.44 -25.41
N SER A 904 -19.71 39.03 -26.61
CA SER A 904 -20.92 39.78 -26.97
C SER A 904 -21.79 39.00 -27.93
N ASP A 905 -23.09 38.90 -27.61
CA ASP A 905 -24.08 38.29 -28.47
C ASP A 905 -24.24 39.04 -29.81
N LEU A 906 -23.85 40.31 -29.91
CA LEU A 906 -23.96 41.11 -31.14
C LEU A 906 -22.83 40.88 -32.13
N GLN A 907 -21.74 40.23 -31.72
CA GLN A 907 -20.60 40.00 -32.60
C GLN A 907 -20.94 38.98 -33.71
N PRO A 908 -20.58 39.27 -34.98
CA PRO A 908 -20.70 38.33 -36.07
C PRO A 908 -19.90 37.04 -35.83
N ILE A 909 -20.47 35.90 -36.21
CA ILE A 909 -19.80 34.59 -36.12
C ILE A 909 -19.70 34.00 -37.53
N ILE A 910 -18.51 33.57 -37.91
CA ILE A 910 -18.23 32.90 -39.18
C ILE A 910 -17.77 31.49 -38.87
N MET A 911 -18.59 30.50 -39.24
CA MET A 911 -18.36 29.08 -38.94
C MET A 911 -18.03 28.34 -40.22
N ALA A 912 -16.89 27.64 -40.26
CA ALA A 912 -16.48 26.78 -41.36
C ALA A 912 -16.35 25.34 -40.87
N GLY A 913 -17.33 24.49 -41.18
CA GLY A 913 -17.42 23.10 -40.72
C GLY A 913 -17.31 22.10 -41.87
N LEU A 914 -16.35 21.19 -41.80
CA LEU A 914 -16.16 20.14 -42.80
C LEU A 914 -16.55 18.78 -42.26
N GLY A 915 -17.58 18.17 -42.85
CA GLY A 915 -18.12 16.90 -42.39
C GLY A 915 -18.50 16.93 -40.91
N THR A 916 -17.86 16.09 -40.09
CA THR A 916 -18.05 16.04 -38.64
C THR A 916 -17.67 17.33 -37.92
N GLY A 917 -16.91 18.24 -38.55
CA GLY A 917 -16.68 19.59 -38.05
C GLY A 917 -17.94 20.45 -37.92
N ALA A 918 -19.11 19.98 -38.37
CA ALA A 918 -20.40 20.59 -38.08
C ALA A 918 -20.84 20.46 -36.61
N ALA A 919 -20.23 19.57 -35.83
CA ALA A 919 -20.63 19.30 -34.45
C ALA A 919 -20.69 20.56 -33.55
N PRO A 920 -19.58 21.31 -33.33
CA PRO A 920 -19.62 22.47 -32.44
C PRO A 920 -20.55 23.58 -32.97
N PHE A 921 -20.71 23.68 -34.28
CA PHE A 921 -21.58 24.68 -34.90
C PHE A 921 -23.06 24.38 -34.72
N ARG A 922 -23.45 23.10 -34.66
CA ARG A 922 -24.81 22.72 -34.24
C ARG A 922 -25.10 23.21 -32.82
N ALA A 923 -24.14 23.07 -31.89
CA ALA A 923 -24.29 23.58 -30.53
C ALA A 923 -24.40 25.12 -30.50
N PHE A 924 -23.60 25.83 -31.29
CA PHE A 924 -23.67 27.29 -31.41
C PHE A 924 -25.04 27.75 -31.93
N LEU A 925 -25.56 27.08 -32.96
CA LEU A 925 -26.86 27.37 -33.56
C LEU A 925 -28.01 27.15 -32.56
N GLN A 926 -27.98 26.04 -31.81
CA GLN A 926 -28.97 25.76 -30.76
C GLN A 926 -28.98 26.87 -29.70
N HIS A 927 -27.80 27.26 -29.20
CA HIS A 927 -27.70 28.32 -28.20
C HIS A 927 -28.22 29.66 -28.73
N ARG A 928 -27.86 30.00 -29.97
CA ARG A 928 -28.25 31.26 -30.61
C ARG A 928 -29.75 31.35 -30.85
N LEU A 929 -30.38 30.25 -31.30
CA LEU A 929 -31.83 30.18 -31.38
C LEU A 929 -32.49 30.40 -30.02
N GLN A 930 -31.95 29.82 -28.94
CA GLN A 930 -32.47 30.04 -27.58
C GLN A 930 -32.34 31.52 -27.14
N VAL A 931 -31.25 32.20 -27.48
CA VAL A 931 -31.06 33.64 -27.19
C VAL A 931 -32.09 34.48 -27.94
N ILE A 932 -32.32 34.20 -29.23
CA ILE A 932 -33.36 34.85 -30.05
C ILE A 932 -34.75 34.63 -29.45
N GLN A 933 -35.09 33.40 -29.06
CA GLN A 933 -36.37 33.06 -28.44
C GLN A 933 -36.60 33.76 -27.09
N ARG A 934 -35.53 34.14 -26.39
CA ARG A 934 -35.59 34.95 -25.16
C ARG A 934 -35.73 36.46 -25.44
N GLY A 935 -35.89 36.87 -26.70
CA GLY A 935 -36.09 38.26 -27.10
C GLY A 935 -34.83 39.12 -27.11
N LYS A 936 -33.63 38.51 -27.07
CA LYS A 936 -32.36 39.23 -27.20
C LYS A 936 -31.93 39.30 -28.66
N SER A 937 -31.35 40.42 -29.07
CA SER A 937 -30.75 40.54 -30.40
C SER A 937 -29.42 39.82 -30.46
N VAL A 938 -29.13 39.23 -31.62
CA VAL A 938 -27.87 38.53 -31.90
C VAL A 938 -27.24 39.07 -33.18
N GLY A 939 -25.92 38.97 -33.28
CA GLY A 939 -25.15 39.27 -34.49
C GLY A 939 -25.38 38.23 -35.59
N PRO A 940 -24.98 38.55 -36.84
CA PRO A 940 -25.13 37.65 -37.96
C PRO A 940 -24.28 36.38 -37.80
N MET A 941 -24.81 35.25 -38.28
CA MET A 941 -24.12 33.96 -38.27
C MET A 941 -23.97 33.41 -39.69
N LEU A 942 -22.72 33.25 -40.12
CA LEU A 942 -22.35 32.67 -41.39
C LEU A 942 -21.99 31.20 -41.18
N TYR A 943 -22.54 30.31 -42.01
CA TYR A 943 -22.28 28.88 -41.95
C TYR A 943 -21.77 28.34 -43.28
N TYR A 944 -20.48 28.05 -43.35
CA TYR A 944 -19.84 27.36 -44.46
C TYR A 944 -19.74 25.87 -44.12
N PHE A 945 -20.40 25.04 -44.91
CA PHE A 945 -20.40 23.59 -44.72
C PHE A 945 -19.89 22.86 -45.94
N GLY A 946 -18.99 21.91 -45.75
CA GLY A 946 -18.44 21.08 -46.82
C GLY A 946 -18.67 19.59 -46.59
N SER A 947 -19.17 18.89 -47.62
CA SER A 947 -19.27 17.43 -47.64
C SER A 947 -19.07 16.88 -49.07
N ARG A 948 -19.20 15.55 -49.23
CA ARG A 948 -19.04 14.89 -50.53
C ARG A 948 -20.26 15.08 -51.43
N HIS A 949 -21.42 14.66 -50.95
CA HIS A 949 -22.67 14.66 -51.71
C HIS A 949 -23.80 15.22 -50.87
N ARG A 950 -24.66 16.06 -51.46
CA ARG A 950 -25.82 16.61 -50.75
C ARG A 950 -26.81 15.53 -50.33
N SER A 951 -27.06 14.54 -51.19
CA SER A 951 -28.05 13.49 -50.94
C SER A 951 -27.61 12.41 -49.95
N GLN A 952 -26.32 12.35 -49.62
CA GLN A 952 -25.76 11.25 -48.82
C GLN A 952 -25.06 11.72 -47.53
N GLU A 953 -24.47 12.93 -47.52
CA GLU A 953 -23.61 13.40 -46.43
C GLU A 953 -23.92 14.86 -46.04
N TYR A 954 -25.13 15.36 -46.32
CA TYR A 954 -25.59 16.64 -45.78
C TYR A 954 -26.04 16.48 -44.32
N LEU A 955 -25.06 16.44 -43.43
CA LEU A 955 -25.26 16.19 -42.00
C LEU A 955 -26.17 17.26 -41.38
N TYR A 956 -27.23 16.82 -40.72
CA TYR A 956 -28.28 17.68 -40.14
C TYR A 956 -28.93 18.65 -41.14
N GLY A 957 -28.98 18.32 -42.44
CA GLY A 957 -29.48 19.22 -43.48
C GLY A 957 -30.85 19.82 -43.18
N GLU A 958 -31.79 19.03 -42.68
CA GLU A 958 -33.13 19.51 -42.27
C GLU A 958 -33.07 20.54 -41.13
N GLU A 959 -32.22 20.32 -40.12
CA GLU A 959 -32.02 21.29 -39.02
C GLU A 959 -31.37 22.58 -39.55
N ILE A 960 -30.35 22.46 -40.40
CA ILE A 960 -29.65 23.62 -40.99
C ILE A 960 -30.59 24.45 -41.86
N GLU A 961 -31.40 23.82 -42.71
CA GLU A 961 -32.39 24.51 -43.54
C GLU A 961 -33.46 25.20 -42.69
N ALA A 962 -33.86 24.61 -41.54
CA ALA A 962 -34.74 25.26 -40.57
C ALA A 962 -34.08 26.50 -39.94
N TYR A 963 -32.82 26.42 -39.50
CA TYR A 963 -32.09 27.58 -38.96
C TYR A 963 -31.91 28.71 -39.98
N MET A 964 -31.77 28.38 -41.27
CA MET A 964 -31.75 29.37 -42.36
C MET A 964 -33.10 30.05 -42.53
N LYS A 965 -34.19 29.27 -42.49
CA LYS A 965 -35.56 29.79 -42.61
C LYS A 965 -35.95 30.69 -41.43
N ASP A 966 -35.53 30.33 -40.22
CA ASP A 966 -35.79 31.08 -38.99
C ASP A 966 -34.85 32.30 -38.82
N GLY A 967 -33.93 32.52 -39.76
CA GLY A 967 -33.01 33.66 -39.76
C GLY A 967 -31.88 33.56 -38.73
N VAL A 968 -31.70 32.40 -38.08
CA VAL A 968 -30.56 32.14 -37.18
C VAL A 968 -29.27 32.09 -37.99
N ILE A 969 -29.28 31.38 -39.12
CA ILE A 969 -28.19 31.43 -40.11
C ILE A 969 -28.53 32.55 -41.08
N THR A 970 -27.76 33.63 -41.02
CA THR A 970 -27.98 34.80 -41.90
C THR A 970 -27.43 34.58 -43.30
N HIS A 971 -26.43 33.71 -43.46
CA HIS A 971 -25.88 33.33 -44.76
C HIS A 971 -25.22 31.96 -44.69
N ALA A 972 -25.39 31.14 -45.74
CA ALA A 972 -24.86 29.78 -45.78
C ALA A 972 -24.09 29.49 -47.08
N GLY A 973 -22.85 29.02 -46.95
CA GLY A 973 -22.02 28.56 -48.05
C GLY A 973 -21.91 27.04 -48.05
N LEU A 974 -22.84 26.35 -48.72
CA LEU A 974 -22.87 24.90 -48.81
C LEU A 974 -22.04 24.39 -50.01
N ALA A 975 -21.06 23.53 -49.74
CA ALA A 975 -20.15 22.99 -50.74
C ALA A 975 -20.22 21.45 -50.79
N PHE A 976 -20.59 20.91 -51.96
CA PHE A 976 -20.69 19.48 -52.21
C PHE A 976 -19.67 19.06 -53.29
N SER A 977 -18.58 18.47 -52.84
CA SER A 977 -17.37 18.28 -53.66
C SER A 977 -17.49 17.25 -54.79
N ARG A 978 -18.53 16.42 -54.79
CA ARG A 978 -18.71 15.30 -55.74
C ARG A 978 -20.04 15.32 -56.50
N ASP A 979 -20.84 16.37 -56.37
CA ASP A 979 -22.15 16.47 -57.06
C ASP A 979 -22.03 17.07 -58.47
N ALA A 980 -20.92 17.74 -58.79
CA ALA A 980 -20.63 18.31 -60.11
C ALA A 980 -19.32 17.75 -60.70
N SER A 981 -19.06 18.03 -61.98
CA SER A 981 -17.82 17.63 -62.66
C SER A 981 -16.58 18.33 -62.10
N SER A 982 -16.72 19.54 -61.57
CA SER A 982 -15.68 20.28 -60.86
C SER A 982 -15.85 20.15 -59.34
N LYS A 983 -14.74 20.03 -58.60
CA LYS A 983 -14.76 19.93 -57.14
C LYS A 983 -15.07 21.28 -56.51
N VAL A 984 -16.21 21.38 -55.82
CA VAL A 984 -16.61 22.57 -55.06
C VAL A 984 -16.27 22.37 -53.58
N TYR A 985 -15.43 23.24 -53.02
CA TYR A 985 -15.04 23.23 -51.61
C TYR A 985 -15.42 24.55 -50.91
N ILE A 986 -15.34 24.57 -49.58
CA ILE A 986 -15.73 25.73 -48.78
C ILE A 986 -14.96 27.01 -49.13
N GLN A 987 -13.66 26.90 -49.46
CA GLN A 987 -12.84 28.03 -49.88
C GLN A 987 -13.32 28.66 -51.20
N HIS A 988 -14.00 27.89 -52.07
CA HIS A 988 -14.62 28.46 -53.28
C HIS A 988 -15.82 29.32 -52.91
N LYS A 989 -16.68 28.84 -51.99
CA LYS A 989 -17.80 29.61 -51.44
C LYS A 989 -17.35 30.84 -50.68
N MET A 990 -16.29 30.73 -49.88
CA MET A 990 -15.71 31.87 -49.19
C MET A 990 -15.15 32.93 -50.16
N ARG A 991 -14.56 32.52 -51.29
CA ARG A 991 -14.09 33.47 -52.32
C ARG A 991 -15.26 34.16 -53.04
N GLU A 992 -16.35 33.44 -53.34
CA GLU A 992 -17.60 34.02 -53.85
C GLU A 992 -18.13 35.12 -52.89
N ASP A 993 -18.01 34.87 -51.58
CA ASP A 993 -18.45 35.78 -50.52
C ASP A 993 -17.36 36.75 -50.01
N GLY A 994 -16.26 36.92 -50.75
CA GLY A 994 -15.05 37.61 -50.26
C GLY A 994 -15.33 39.02 -49.73
N GLN A 995 -16.22 39.78 -50.35
CA GLN A 995 -16.58 41.12 -49.89
C GLN A 995 -17.28 41.11 -48.52
N LEU A 996 -18.19 40.15 -48.31
CA LEU A 996 -18.90 39.98 -47.04
C LEU A 996 -17.93 39.58 -45.93
N LEU A 997 -17.06 38.61 -46.20
CA LEU A 997 -16.05 38.14 -45.24
C LEU A 997 -15.06 39.24 -44.87
N ALA A 998 -14.55 40.00 -45.84
CA ALA A 998 -13.64 41.10 -45.60
C ALA A 998 -14.25 42.18 -44.69
N ASN A 999 -15.54 42.49 -44.89
CA ASN A 999 -16.26 43.47 -44.07
C ASN A 999 -16.48 42.98 -42.63
N LEU A 1000 -16.88 41.73 -42.45
CA LEU A 1000 -17.15 41.17 -41.12
C LEU A 1000 -15.87 40.94 -40.31
N ILE A 1001 -14.79 40.49 -40.95
CA ILE A 1001 -13.52 40.20 -40.27
C ILE A 1001 -12.80 41.49 -39.86
N SER A 1002 -12.74 42.50 -40.73
CA SER A 1002 -12.10 43.78 -40.39
C SER A 1002 -12.90 44.58 -39.35
N GLY A 1003 -14.24 44.43 -39.36
CA GLY A 1003 -15.17 45.32 -38.67
C GLY A 1003 -15.29 46.71 -39.33
N GLU A 1004 -16.42 47.38 -39.16
CA GLU A 1004 -16.57 48.80 -39.50
C GLU A 1004 -16.19 49.68 -38.30
N GLY A 1005 -15.22 50.58 -38.47
CA GLY A 1005 -14.85 51.58 -37.47
C GLY A 1005 -14.06 51.06 -36.26
N ASN A 1006 -13.44 49.87 -36.35
CA ASN A 1006 -12.61 49.28 -35.28
C ASN A 1006 -13.34 49.09 -33.93
N THR A 1007 -14.67 48.96 -33.96
CA THR A 1007 -15.47 48.68 -32.77
C THR A 1007 -15.48 47.17 -32.48
N PRO A 1008 -15.21 46.72 -31.25
CA PRO A 1008 -15.17 45.29 -30.89
C PRO A 1008 -16.48 44.56 -31.21
N GLU A 1009 -17.62 45.23 -31.05
CA GLU A 1009 -18.97 44.66 -31.22
C GLU A 1009 -19.33 44.33 -32.67
N LYS A 1010 -18.69 44.99 -33.65
CA LYS A 1010 -18.92 44.76 -35.10
C LYS A 1010 -17.82 43.93 -35.76
N SER A 1011 -16.85 43.50 -34.96
CA SER A 1011 -15.69 42.72 -35.37
C SER A 1011 -16.01 41.23 -35.25
N GLY A 1012 -16.08 40.52 -36.38
CA GLY A 1012 -16.46 39.12 -36.42
C GLY A 1012 -15.40 38.16 -35.88
N VAL A 1013 -15.85 36.97 -35.47
CA VAL A 1013 -15.01 35.84 -35.06
C VAL A 1013 -15.12 34.71 -36.07
N PHE A 1014 -13.98 34.19 -36.49
CA PHE A 1014 -13.88 33.09 -37.44
C PHE A 1014 -13.52 31.78 -36.73
N TYR A 1015 -14.27 30.72 -37.03
CA TYR A 1015 -14.07 29.37 -36.53
C TYR A 1015 -13.93 28.39 -37.68
N LEU A 1016 -12.91 27.54 -37.65
CA LEU A 1016 -12.77 26.39 -38.55
C LEU A 1016 -12.71 25.11 -37.74
N CYS A 1017 -13.55 24.14 -38.08
CA CYS A 1017 -13.54 22.81 -37.50
C CYS A 1017 -13.54 21.73 -38.58
N GLY A 1018 -12.64 20.75 -38.46
CA GLY A 1018 -12.52 19.65 -39.41
C GLY A 1018 -11.07 19.19 -39.67
N PRO A 1019 -10.78 18.57 -40.82
CA PRO A 1019 -9.44 18.09 -41.12
C PRO A 1019 -8.45 19.24 -41.38
N THR A 1020 -7.15 18.97 -41.26
CA THR A 1020 -6.06 19.96 -41.43
C THR A 1020 -5.77 20.42 -42.86
N TRP A 1021 -6.03 19.58 -43.87
CA TRP A 1021 -5.68 19.87 -45.28
C TRP A 1021 -6.26 21.18 -45.90
N PRO A 1022 -7.46 21.68 -45.54
CA PRO A 1022 -8.03 22.89 -46.12
C PRO A 1022 -7.63 24.17 -45.40
N VAL A 1023 -6.90 24.09 -44.28
CA VAL A 1023 -6.48 25.26 -43.49
C VAL A 1023 -5.73 26.29 -44.34
N PRO A 1024 -4.74 25.92 -45.18
CA PRO A 1024 -4.03 26.91 -46.01
C PRO A 1024 -4.93 27.56 -47.04
N ASP A 1025 -5.85 26.81 -47.64
CA ASP A 1025 -6.78 27.32 -48.65
C ASP A 1025 -7.81 28.29 -48.08
N VAL A 1026 -8.32 27.99 -46.89
CA VAL A 1026 -9.24 28.84 -46.13
C VAL A 1026 -8.53 30.13 -45.71
N TYR A 1027 -7.31 30.01 -45.17
CA TYR A 1027 -6.48 31.17 -44.83
C TYR A 1027 -6.25 32.08 -46.05
N ASN A 1028 -5.84 31.50 -47.18
CA ASN A 1028 -5.64 32.25 -48.42
C ASN A 1028 -6.93 32.93 -48.91
N ALA A 1029 -8.09 32.26 -48.79
CA ALA A 1029 -9.37 32.88 -49.15
C ALA A 1029 -9.69 34.13 -48.31
N LEU A 1030 -9.34 34.13 -47.02
CA LEU A 1030 -9.51 35.29 -46.14
C LEU A 1030 -8.52 36.42 -46.45
N VAL A 1031 -7.25 36.08 -46.70
CA VAL A 1031 -6.20 37.05 -47.08
C VAL A 1031 -6.53 37.70 -48.42
N ASP A 1032 -6.93 36.90 -49.42
CA ASP A 1032 -7.35 37.39 -50.73
C ASP A 1032 -8.57 38.30 -50.62
N ALA A 1033 -9.54 37.96 -49.77
CA ALA A 1033 -10.72 38.79 -49.50
C ALA A 1033 -10.33 40.17 -48.90
N LEU A 1034 -9.48 40.21 -47.88
CA LEU A 1034 -9.00 41.46 -47.30
C LEU A 1034 -8.20 42.29 -48.32
N SER A 1035 -7.33 41.65 -49.09
CA SER A 1035 -6.53 42.33 -50.10
C SER A 1035 -7.39 42.95 -51.20
N GLN A 1036 -8.34 42.18 -51.75
CA GLN A 1036 -9.19 42.63 -52.85
C GLN A 1036 -10.19 43.72 -52.44
N TYR A 1037 -10.81 43.61 -51.26
CA TYR A 1037 -11.94 44.46 -50.88
C TYR A 1037 -11.61 45.55 -49.85
N LYS A 1038 -10.47 45.46 -49.16
CA LYS A 1038 -9.96 46.54 -48.25
C LYS A 1038 -8.72 47.25 -48.80
N GLY A 1039 -8.17 46.79 -49.93
CA GLY A 1039 -6.98 47.39 -50.54
C GLY A 1039 -5.70 47.16 -49.74
N TRP A 1040 -5.67 46.12 -48.89
CA TRP A 1040 -4.50 45.78 -48.09
C TRP A 1040 -3.48 44.98 -48.91
N GLU A 1041 -2.20 45.23 -48.68
CA GLU A 1041 -1.13 44.35 -49.19
C GLU A 1041 -1.29 42.95 -48.60
N LYS A 1042 -0.96 41.90 -49.37
CA LYS A 1042 -1.16 40.50 -48.95
C LYS A 1042 -0.40 40.16 -47.66
N GLU A 1043 0.80 40.70 -47.51
CA GLU A 1043 1.63 40.53 -46.31
C GLU A 1043 0.92 41.11 -45.07
N HIS A 1044 0.44 42.35 -45.16
CA HIS A 1044 -0.31 43.00 -44.07
C HIS A 1044 -1.62 42.28 -43.73
N ALA A 1045 -2.37 41.82 -44.74
CA ALA A 1045 -3.58 41.04 -44.54
C ALA A 1045 -3.29 39.70 -43.84
N GLY A 1046 -2.17 39.05 -44.17
CA GLY A 1046 -1.71 37.85 -43.49
C GLY A 1046 -1.34 38.09 -42.02
N GLU A 1047 -0.52 39.10 -41.75
CA GLU A 1047 -0.15 39.52 -40.39
C GLU A 1047 -1.39 39.86 -39.55
N TYR A 1048 -2.40 40.51 -40.14
CA TYR A 1048 -3.65 40.82 -39.46
C TYR A 1048 -4.41 39.55 -39.04
N ILE A 1049 -4.59 38.59 -39.94
CA ILE A 1049 -5.27 37.32 -39.64
C ILE A 1049 -4.51 36.51 -38.58
N GLU A 1050 -3.18 36.45 -38.67
CA GLU A 1050 -2.36 35.80 -37.64
C GLU A 1050 -2.51 36.49 -36.28
N GLY A 1051 -2.52 37.82 -36.24
CA GLY A 1051 -2.80 38.59 -35.03
C GLY A 1051 -4.22 38.40 -34.46
N LEU A 1052 -5.18 37.88 -35.24
CA LEU A 1052 -6.49 37.51 -34.73
C LEU A 1052 -6.47 36.22 -33.90
N LYS A 1053 -5.45 35.35 -34.05
CA LYS A 1053 -5.29 34.15 -33.20
C LYS A 1053 -5.08 34.55 -31.73
N GLU A 1054 -4.20 35.52 -31.49
CA GLU A 1054 -3.91 36.04 -30.15
C GLU A 1054 -5.12 36.73 -29.52
N LYS A 1055 -6.00 37.29 -30.35
CA LYS A 1055 -7.25 37.95 -29.93
C LYS A 1055 -8.42 36.97 -29.78
N GLU A 1056 -8.19 35.66 -29.94
CA GLU A 1056 -9.22 34.62 -29.95
C GLU A 1056 -10.34 34.88 -30.99
N ARG A 1057 -9.99 35.56 -32.08
CA ARG A 1057 -10.92 35.94 -33.18
C ARG A 1057 -10.74 35.09 -34.45
N TYR A 1058 -9.68 34.32 -34.53
CA TYR A 1058 -9.42 33.32 -35.56
C TYR A 1058 -9.07 32.00 -34.89
N VAL A 1059 -10.08 31.14 -34.71
CA VAL A 1059 -10.03 29.93 -33.89
C VAL A 1059 -10.09 28.71 -34.80
N LEU A 1060 -9.09 27.84 -34.68
CA LEU A 1060 -9.00 26.61 -35.48
C LEU A 1060 -9.00 25.40 -34.55
N GLU A 1061 -9.97 24.50 -34.72
CA GLU A 1061 -10.02 23.20 -34.04
C GLU A 1061 -9.98 22.11 -35.11
N VAL A 1062 -8.76 21.76 -35.52
CA VAL A 1062 -8.51 20.83 -36.62
C VAL A 1062 -7.81 19.57 -36.15
N TYR A 1063 -8.11 18.45 -36.80
CA TYR A 1063 -7.63 17.11 -36.46
C TYR A 1063 -7.07 16.33 -37.64
#